data_AF-A0A9D2IV61-F1
#
_entry.id   AF-A0A9D2IV61-F1
#
_cell.length_a   1.000
_cell.length_b   1.000
_cell.length_c   1.000
_cell.angle_alpha   90.00
_cell.angle_beta   90.00
_cell.angle_gamma   90.00
#
_symmetry.space_group_name_H-M   'P 1'
#
loop_
_entity.id
_entity.type
_entity.pdbx_description
1 polymer ?
#
loop_
_entity_poly.entity_id
_entity_poly.type
_entity_poly.pdbx_seq_one_letter_code
_entity_poly.pdbx_strand_id
1 'polypeptide(L)'
;MRKIFRKFSILAACSLLAASAASMAACGYQFTPLSEGPSASDAVTSQGGFVVQKGDYVYFINGVETYTSDNTYGTPVKGALMRAKMSDIKAGINEAETVIPSLMVAADYTSGIYIYGERIYYATPNNMGNTAGQVDNTYLDFRSTALDGSDMQFYFRIADNAALYRFVEVDGTVYVVYEEDDNLISYNTAAGTSVTLAESTTAYTVNSKDVTDPYIYYTMDVTDRQDSANPQAYEYNQIYRVRADATESPYEYTWDQEYLDEENDGEAPYVNLGEIVLDGISVNDDETQFNHDVTEDNRSIWRYTYTLQSYTNDGIYFVRTAVPTSGSSVGTSGELYYLSVEDLESDSFDSVTGNSVYSTNATDGWLEVVASAADTSNANTSAYFYIEEDGNVKHHYLYVNSDGEIRRVDVINDGLGTKAENGRNGDTSLRIATGASGAVLTGLDSTSSGTYDYVYYTCTTDNGLSIERAVYNGEPEYYNTLTPAGEDYSAYRPVRVLEAEHASGWYNYEVVDGVVFYINAETFSSTSYTYVWTINLNGEDGLMDNVEVEAFNERYETVVGEDGYLETLTEEGNSKLSSAIRYFFYTGESDQVFENIEEAESFGKRNTYLYSEEEQAAFRAFVDGTSEDAIAFFGENYLDTVSLGTYANLLGVMTEDDTDLLADYWQNYLERYTEETAEEAGLPGWAWALIGVAIAVVVLGAGLAVVLVILHKRKKDAQEKPELMEVDTTDDEDVDVYAMNDSTPAVPATVAEPDEAAEEPAEESEAPAEEAEEPAETEAPAETPAEQSPETPSEE
;
A
#
# COMPACT_ATOMS: atom_id res chain seq x y z
N MET A 1 -15.22 -31.81 25.56
CA MET A 1 -15.98 -30.63 25.07
C MET A 1 -15.54 -30.15 23.68
N ARG A 2 -14.26 -30.29 23.29
CA ARG A 2 -13.74 -29.98 21.93
C ARG A 2 -14.46 -30.66 20.75
N LYS A 3 -14.97 -31.90 20.91
CA LYS A 3 -15.68 -32.65 19.83
C LYS A 3 -17.10 -32.16 19.49
N ILE A 4 -17.74 -31.36 20.36
CA ILE A 4 -19.03 -30.72 20.03
C ILE A 4 -18.77 -29.44 19.24
N PHE A 5 -17.76 -28.66 19.62
CA PHE A 5 -17.33 -27.46 18.88
C PHE A 5 -16.83 -27.77 17.46
N ARG A 6 -15.95 -28.76 17.27
CA ARG A 6 -15.41 -29.14 15.94
C ARG A 6 -16.49 -29.64 14.97
N LYS A 7 -17.57 -30.22 15.47
CA LYS A 7 -18.72 -30.67 14.64
C LYS A 7 -19.73 -29.56 14.35
N PHE A 8 -19.83 -28.55 15.22
CA PHE A 8 -20.65 -27.36 14.96
C PHE A 8 -19.96 -26.41 13.95
N SER A 9 -18.63 -26.29 13.97
CA SER A 9 -17.87 -25.49 12.97
C SER A 9 -18.02 -26.04 11.54
N ILE A 10 -18.00 -27.36 11.36
CA ILE A 10 -18.14 -28.01 10.03
C ILE A 10 -19.59 -27.91 9.51
N LEU A 11 -20.60 -27.98 10.40
CA LEU A 11 -22.02 -27.82 10.03
C LEU A 11 -22.39 -26.34 9.77
N ALA A 12 -21.73 -25.38 10.43
CA ALA A 12 -21.85 -23.96 10.11
C ALA A 12 -21.19 -23.64 8.75
N ALA A 13 -20.00 -24.18 8.47
CA ALA A 13 -19.33 -24.05 7.18
C ALA A 13 -20.14 -24.64 6.01
N CYS A 14 -20.78 -25.80 6.19
CA CYS A 14 -21.62 -26.41 5.15
C CYS A 14 -22.97 -25.69 4.96
N SER A 15 -23.49 -25.02 6.00
CA SER A 15 -24.74 -24.24 5.89
C SER A 15 -24.49 -22.86 5.25
N LEU A 16 -23.30 -22.29 5.42
CA LEU A 16 -22.86 -21.08 4.72
C LEU A 16 -22.55 -21.34 3.24
N LEU A 17 -21.95 -22.50 2.89
CA LEU A 17 -21.70 -22.89 1.49
C LEU A 17 -22.98 -23.12 0.65
N ALA A 18 -24.10 -23.46 1.29
CA ALA A 18 -25.39 -23.56 0.63
C ALA A 18 -26.14 -22.21 0.57
N ALA A 19 -25.77 -21.25 1.43
CA ALA A 19 -26.30 -19.89 1.42
C ALA A 19 -25.55 -18.97 0.43
N SER A 20 -24.27 -19.22 0.14
CA SER A 20 -23.48 -18.46 -0.83
C SER A 20 -23.91 -18.67 -2.28
N ALA A 21 -24.47 -19.84 -2.63
CA ALA A 21 -25.09 -20.08 -3.93
C ALA A 21 -26.53 -19.49 -4.04
N ALA A 22 -27.15 -19.12 -2.92
CA ALA A 22 -28.56 -18.72 -2.86
C ALA A 22 -28.79 -17.23 -2.53
N SER A 23 -27.76 -16.48 -2.11
CA SER A 23 -27.84 -15.02 -1.90
C SER A 23 -27.80 -14.21 -3.20
N MET A 24 -27.37 -14.80 -4.32
CA MET A 24 -27.34 -14.16 -5.64
C MET A 24 -28.74 -13.94 -6.28
N ALA A 25 -29.82 -14.39 -5.64
CA ALA A 25 -31.19 -14.16 -6.08
C ALA A 25 -31.96 -13.14 -5.23
N ALA A 26 -31.32 -12.52 -4.22
CA ALA A 26 -32.02 -11.70 -3.24
C ALA A 26 -31.69 -10.18 -3.26
N CYS A 27 -30.79 -9.73 -4.13
CA CYS A 27 -30.69 -8.31 -4.51
C CYS A 27 -30.67 -8.24 -6.04
N GLY A 28 -31.60 -7.51 -6.64
CA GLY A 28 -31.84 -7.46 -8.09
C GLY A 28 -30.75 -6.81 -8.94
N TYR A 29 -29.49 -6.83 -8.50
CA TYR A 29 -28.36 -6.32 -9.26
C TYR A 29 -28.03 -7.29 -10.39
N GLN A 30 -28.19 -6.83 -11.64
CA GLN A 30 -27.77 -7.57 -12.83
C GLN A 30 -26.41 -7.05 -13.27
N PHE A 31 -25.33 -7.74 -12.88
CA PHE A 31 -24.01 -7.45 -13.40
C PHE A 31 -23.97 -7.73 -14.90
N THR A 32 -23.42 -6.80 -15.68
CA THR A 32 -23.21 -6.98 -17.11
C THR A 32 -21.71 -7.17 -17.36
N PRO A 33 -21.26 -8.37 -17.76
CA PRO A 33 -19.86 -8.59 -18.08
C PRO A 33 -19.37 -7.67 -19.20
N LEU A 34 -18.11 -7.29 -19.11
CA LEU A 34 -17.47 -6.44 -20.11
C LEU A 34 -17.31 -7.21 -21.42
N SER A 35 -17.56 -6.55 -22.55
CA SER A 35 -17.62 -7.21 -23.87
C SER A 35 -16.25 -7.42 -24.53
N GLU A 36 -15.24 -6.69 -24.06
CA GLU A 36 -13.86 -6.70 -24.58
C GLU A 36 -12.87 -6.90 -23.43
N GLY A 37 -11.64 -7.30 -23.73
CA GLY A 37 -10.61 -7.50 -22.72
C GLY A 37 -9.33 -8.06 -23.33
N PRO A 38 -8.23 -8.10 -22.55
CA PRO A 38 -6.97 -8.65 -23.02
C PRO A 38 -7.07 -10.18 -23.19
N SER A 39 -6.18 -10.75 -24.00
CA SER A 39 -6.06 -12.18 -24.19
C SER A 39 -5.45 -12.86 -22.96
N ALA A 40 -5.80 -14.13 -22.73
CA ALA A 40 -5.18 -14.97 -21.71
C ALA A 40 -3.64 -14.95 -21.77
N SER A 41 -3.07 -14.94 -22.98
CA SER A 41 -1.63 -14.99 -23.25
C SER A 41 -0.93 -13.63 -23.19
N ASP A 42 -1.67 -12.54 -23.02
CA ASP A 42 -1.05 -11.22 -22.91
C ASP A 42 -0.23 -11.13 -21.63
N ALA A 43 0.94 -10.49 -21.75
CA ALA A 43 1.87 -10.30 -20.65
C ALA A 43 1.20 -9.52 -19.52
N VAL A 44 1.61 -9.83 -18.29
CA VAL A 44 1.18 -9.13 -17.08
C VAL A 44 2.39 -8.42 -16.49
N THR A 45 2.23 -7.16 -16.13
CA THR A 45 3.25 -6.30 -15.51
C THR A 45 2.67 -5.57 -14.31
N SER A 46 3.49 -5.29 -13.29
CA SER A 46 3.06 -4.79 -11.97
C SER A 46 2.02 -5.71 -11.33
N GLN A 47 2.42 -6.82 -10.71
CA GLN A 47 1.47 -7.69 -9.99
C GLN A 47 1.64 -7.54 -8.49
N GLY A 48 0.59 -7.83 -7.72
CA GLY A 48 0.63 -7.80 -6.26
C GLY A 48 0.42 -6.43 -5.63
N GLY A 49 0.22 -5.37 -6.44
CA GLY A 49 -0.12 -4.02 -5.98
C GLY A 49 -1.61 -3.68 -6.11
N PHE A 50 -1.92 -2.39 -5.99
CA PHE A 50 -3.25 -1.85 -6.30
C PHE A 50 -3.44 -1.58 -7.80
N VAL A 51 -2.37 -1.68 -8.60
CA VAL A 51 -2.38 -1.56 -10.06
C VAL A 51 -1.79 -2.82 -10.70
N VAL A 52 -2.43 -3.31 -11.76
CA VAL A 52 -1.92 -4.41 -12.58
C VAL A 52 -2.19 -4.17 -14.06
N GLN A 53 -1.17 -4.24 -14.89
CA GLN A 53 -1.35 -4.17 -16.34
C GLN A 53 -1.37 -5.58 -16.95
N LYS A 54 -2.37 -5.85 -17.81
CA LYS A 54 -2.42 -7.02 -18.68
C LYS A 54 -2.74 -6.60 -20.11
N GLY A 55 -1.79 -6.83 -21.01
CA GLY A 55 -1.86 -6.33 -22.38
C GLY A 55 -2.03 -4.80 -22.39
N ASP A 56 -3.03 -4.30 -23.10
CA ASP A 56 -3.32 -2.87 -23.20
C ASP A 56 -4.15 -2.31 -22.03
N TYR A 57 -4.61 -3.17 -21.11
CA TYR A 57 -5.49 -2.77 -20.00
C TYR A 57 -4.74 -2.69 -18.68
N VAL A 58 -5.05 -1.65 -17.92
CA VAL A 58 -4.62 -1.46 -16.53
C VAL A 58 -5.81 -1.67 -15.62
N TYR A 59 -5.70 -2.61 -14.70
CA TYR A 59 -6.65 -2.89 -13.63
C TYR A 59 -6.20 -2.16 -12.36
N PHE A 60 -7.11 -1.52 -11.65
CA PHE A 60 -6.76 -0.73 -10.46
C PHE A 60 -7.89 -0.67 -9.43
N ILE A 61 -7.52 -0.51 -8.16
CA ILE A 61 -8.47 -0.28 -7.06
C ILE A 61 -8.89 1.20 -7.05
N ASN A 62 -10.17 1.49 -7.20
CA ASN A 62 -10.70 2.85 -7.36
C ASN A 62 -10.79 3.61 -6.01
N GLY A 63 -9.64 4.00 -5.46
CA GLY A 63 -9.56 4.84 -4.26
C GLY A 63 -9.61 4.07 -2.94
N VAL A 64 -9.34 4.82 -1.86
CA VAL A 64 -9.26 4.29 -0.49
C VAL A 64 -10.65 4.28 0.14
N GLU A 65 -11.05 3.10 0.59
CA GLU A 65 -12.31 2.92 1.29
C GLU A 65 -12.07 2.12 2.58
N THR A 66 -12.89 2.35 3.60
CA THR A 66 -12.74 1.61 4.86
C THR A 66 -13.26 0.18 4.69
N TYR A 67 -12.62 -0.77 5.36
CA TYR A 67 -13.11 -2.16 5.41
C TYR A 67 -14.49 -2.28 6.08
N THR A 68 -14.99 -1.20 6.71
CA THR A 68 -16.33 -1.10 7.31
C THR A 68 -17.43 -0.61 6.37
N SER A 69 -17.08 -0.16 5.17
CA SER A 69 -18.04 0.37 4.20
C SER A 69 -18.92 -0.73 3.59
N ASP A 70 -20.06 -0.33 3.00
CA ASP A 70 -21.02 -1.29 2.44
C ASP A 70 -20.42 -2.08 1.27
N ASN A 71 -20.07 -3.33 1.54
CA ASN A 71 -19.54 -4.27 0.55
C ASN A 71 -20.62 -5.17 -0.08
N THR A 72 -21.87 -4.69 -0.15
CA THR A 72 -22.93 -5.37 -0.91
C THR A 72 -22.56 -5.37 -2.39
N TYR A 73 -22.47 -6.56 -3.00
CA TYR A 73 -22.04 -6.71 -4.40
C TYR A 73 -22.87 -5.82 -5.34
N GLY A 74 -22.20 -4.97 -6.13
CA GLY A 74 -22.84 -4.01 -7.01
C GLY A 74 -22.97 -2.59 -6.45
N THR A 75 -22.75 -2.40 -5.14
CA THR A 75 -22.82 -1.08 -4.47
C THR A 75 -21.49 -0.32 -4.51
N PRO A 76 -20.32 -0.94 -4.22
CA PRO A 76 -19.05 -0.22 -4.22
C PRO A 76 -18.72 0.43 -5.55
N VAL A 77 -18.41 1.73 -5.47
CA VAL A 77 -17.76 2.51 -6.53
C VAL A 77 -16.33 2.81 -6.09
N LYS A 78 -16.18 3.47 -4.93
CA LYS A 78 -14.88 3.61 -4.26
C LYS A 78 -14.42 2.26 -3.69
N GLY A 79 -13.14 1.95 -3.84
CA GLY A 79 -12.56 0.65 -3.50
C GLY A 79 -12.94 -0.49 -4.46
N ALA A 80 -13.75 -0.25 -5.50
CA ALA A 80 -14.06 -1.26 -6.51
C ALA A 80 -12.87 -1.50 -7.45
N LEU A 81 -12.80 -2.68 -8.06
CA LEU A 81 -11.82 -2.93 -9.12
C LEU A 81 -12.34 -2.38 -10.44
N MET A 82 -11.57 -1.48 -11.04
CA MET A 82 -11.82 -0.90 -12.34
C MET A 82 -10.70 -1.24 -13.32
N ARG A 83 -10.92 -0.96 -14.61
CA ARG A 83 -9.87 -1.00 -15.62
C ARG A 83 -10.00 0.13 -16.62
N ALA A 84 -8.90 0.52 -17.23
CA ALA A 84 -8.86 1.44 -18.39
C ALA A 84 -7.74 1.02 -19.35
N LYS A 85 -7.72 1.55 -20.57
CA LYS A 85 -6.61 1.30 -21.50
C LYS A 85 -5.42 2.20 -21.15
N MET A 86 -4.21 1.64 -21.20
CA MET A 86 -2.97 2.40 -21.00
C MET A 86 -2.85 3.56 -21.99
N SER A 87 -3.31 3.39 -23.24
CA SER A 87 -3.32 4.47 -24.24
C SER A 87 -4.18 5.66 -23.83
N ASP A 88 -5.32 5.40 -23.18
CA ASP A 88 -6.28 6.42 -22.79
C ASP A 88 -5.78 7.13 -21.53
N ILE A 89 -5.23 6.38 -20.57
CA ILE A 89 -4.54 6.91 -19.39
C ILE A 89 -3.41 7.87 -19.80
N LYS A 90 -2.53 7.44 -20.72
CA LYS A 90 -1.42 8.29 -21.22
C LYS A 90 -1.91 9.54 -21.95
N ALA A 91 -3.12 9.52 -22.50
CA ALA A 91 -3.77 10.66 -23.15
C ALA A 91 -4.60 11.52 -22.21
N GLY A 92 -4.66 11.22 -20.91
CA GLY A 92 -5.50 11.92 -19.93
C GLY A 92 -7.01 11.66 -20.12
N ILE A 93 -7.38 10.57 -20.79
CA ILE A 93 -8.77 10.20 -21.08
C ILE A 93 -9.23 9.18 -20.03
N ASN A 94 -10.25 9.55 -19.25
CA ASN A 94 -10.85 8.68 -18.25
C ASN A 94 -12.04 7.88 -18.84
N GLU A 95 -11.74 6.70 -19.40
CA GLU A 95 -12.71 5.69 -19.84
C GLU A 95 -12.66 4.43 -18.95
N ALA A 96 -12.63 4.63 -17.63
CA ALA A 96 -12.60 3.53 -16.68
C ALA A 96 -13.92 2.73 -16.65
N GLU A 97 -13.81 1.40 -16.63
CA GLU A 97 -14.92 0.46 -16.53
C GLU A 97 -14.84 -0.34 -15.23
N THR A 98 -15.95 -0.51 -14.52
CA THR A 98 -16.01 -1.38 -13.34
C THR A 98 -15.93 -2.85 -13.74
N VAL A 99 -14.93 -3.56 -13.21
CA VAL A 99 -14.72 -5.00 -13.41
C VAL A 99 -15.33 -5.79 -12.25
N ILE A 100 -15.03 -5.39 -11.02
CA ILE A 100 -15.53 -6.07 -9.81
C ILE A 100 -16.13 -5.01 -8.86
N PRO A 101 -17.46 -4.95 -8.72
CA PRO A 101 -18.13 -3.98 -7.85
C PRO A 101 -18.16 -4.51 -6.41
N SER A 102 -16.98 -4.65 -5.80
CA SER A 102 -16.76 -5.08 -4.41
C SER A 102 -15.51 -4.38 -3.87
N LEU A 103 -15.49 -4.15 -2.56
CA LEU A 103 -14.36 -3.52 -1.88
C LEU A 103 -13.11 -4.39 -1.97
N MET A 104 -12.07 -3.85 -2.60
CA MET A 104 -10.72 -4.41 -2.66
C MET A 104 -9.87 -3.79 -1.54
N VAL A 105 -10.17 -4.16 -0.30
CA VAL A 105 -9.51 -3.57 0.89
C VAL A 105 -9.01 -4.70 1.79
N ALA A 106 -7.86 -5.29 1.47
CA ALA A 106 -7.09 -6.01 2.49
C ALA A 106 -6.36 -4.98 3.37
N ALA A 107 -6.13 -5.29 4.64
CA ALA A 107 -5.25 -4.46 5.48
C ALA A 107 -3.76 -4.75 5.22
N ASP A 108 -3.47 -5.81 4.47
CA ASP A 108 -2.16 -6.05 3.85
C ASP A 108 -2.03 -5.20 2.57
N TYR A 109 -1.19 -4.18 2.63
CA TYR A 109 -0.84 -3.32 1.48
C TYR A 109 0.44 -3.75 0.75
N THR A 110 0.97 -4.93 1.08
CA THR A 110 2.07 -5.57 0.35
C THR A 110 1.58 -6.60 -0.67
N SER A 111 0.27 -6.88 -0.66
CA SER A 111 -0.39 -7.82 -1.56
C SER A 111 -1.78 -7.32 -1.96
N GLY A 112 -1.99 -7.15 -3.26
CA GLY A 112 -3.25 -6.67 -3.83
C GLY A 112 -3.76 -7.61 -4.91
N ILE A 113 -3.67 -7.18 -6.16
CA ILE A 113 -4.30 -7.86 -7.29
C ILE A 113 -3.28 -8.73 -8.03
N TYR A 114 -3.69 -9.95 -8.40
CA TYR A 114 -2.91 -10.86 -9.24
C TYR A 114 -3.75 -11.30 -10.43
N ILE A 115 -3.15 -11.44 -11.60
CA ILE A 115 -3.80 -11.88 -12.82
C ILE A 115 -3.03 -13.05 -13.42
N TYR A 116 -3.63 -14.24 -13.40
CA TYR A 116 -3.12 -15.45 -14.03
C TYR A 116 -4.11 -15.94 -15.09
N GLY A 117 -3.63 -16.15 -16.31
CA GLY A 117 -4.47 -16.50 -17.46
C GLY A 117 -5.60 -15.50 -17.69
N GLU A 118 -6.85 -15.97 -17.59
CA GLU A 118 -8.08 -15.16 -17.79
C GLU A 118 -8.77 -14.77 -16.47
N ARG A 119 -8.06 -14.85 -15.33
CA ARG A 119 -8.65 -14.62 -14.01
C ARG A 119 -7.85 -13.65 -13.17
N ILE A 120 -8.58 -12.85 -12.42
CA ILE A 120 -8.11 -11.89 -11.42
C ILE A 120 -8.30 -12.56 -10.05
N TYR A 121 -7.24 -12.65 -9.27
CA TYR A 121 -7.17 -13.21 -7.93
C TYR A 121 -6.92 -12.09 -6.92
N TYR A 122 -7.68 -12.11 -5.83
CA TYR A 122 -7.68 -11.03 -4.86
C TYR A 122 -8.29 -11.48 -3.53
N ALA A 123 -8.07 -10.66 -2.51
CA ALA A 123 -8.72 -10.77 -1.22
C ALA A 123 -9.70 -9.61 -1.00
N THR A 124 -10.83 -9.86 -0.33
CA THR A 124 -11.84 -8.83 -0.02
C THR A 124 -12.37 -9.03 1.40
N PRO A 125 -12.66 -7.95 2.15
CA PRO A 125 -13.38 -8.06 3.41
C PRO A 125 -14.69 -8.79 3.23
N ASN A 126 -15.04 -9.61 4.22
CA ASN A 126 -16.30 -10.32 4.23
C ASN A 126 -17.50 -9.34 4.29
N ASN A 127 -18.52 -9.63 3.49
CA ASN A 127 -19.78 -8.89 3.43
C ASN A 127 -20.99 -9.64 4.06
N MET A 128 -20.77 -10.83 4.62
CA MET A 128 -21.81 -11.59 5.31
C MET A 128 -21.99 -11.10 6.75
N GLY A 129 -23.21 -10.69 7.04
CA GLY A 129 -23.66 -10.41 8.40
C GLY A 129 -23.56 -11.65 9.30
N ASN A 130 -23.03 -11.46 10.50
CA ASN A 130 -23.10 -12.46 11.57
C ASN A 130 -24.58 -12.74 11.95
N THR A 131 -24.82 -13.73 12.81
CA THR A 131 -26.18 -14.07 13.28
C THR A 131 -26.94 -12.93 13.98
N ALA A 132 -26.28 -11.80 14.28
CA ALA A 132 -26.88 -10.59 14.82
C ALA A 132 -27.18 -9.51 13.76
N GLY A 133 -26.90 -9.78 12.48
CA GLY A 133 -27.12 -8.85 11.36
C GLY A 133 -26.04 -7.78 11.22
N GLN A 134 -24.91 -7.89 11.93
CA GLN A 134 -23.76 -6.99 11.80
C GLN A 134 -22.76 -7.59 10.81
N VAL A 135 -22.29 -6.81 9.83
CA VAL A 135 -21.25 -7.24 8.90
C VAL A 135 -20.00 -7.58 9.70
N ASP A 136 -19.41 -8.76 9.45
CA ASP A 136 -18.24 -9.24 10.17
C ASP A 136 -16.98 -9.04 9.32
N ASN A 137 -16.44 -7.83 9.42
CA ASN A 137 -15.39 -7.29 8.56
C ASN A 137 -13.98 -7.70 9.03
N THR A 138 -13.92 -8.54 10.08
CA THR A 138 -12.67 -9.10 10.62
C THR A 138 -12.15 -10.28 9.78
N TYR A 139 -12.98 -10.78 8.86
CA TYR A 139 -12.64 -11.90 7.99
C TYR A 139 -12.25 -11.42 6.59
N LEU A 140 -11.28 -12.12 6.01
CA LEU A 140 -10.81 -11.92 4.65
C LEU A 140 -11.24 -13.10 3.77
N ASP A 141 -11.89 -12.81 2.64
CA ASP A 141 -12.31 -13.78 1.64
C ASP A 141 -11.34 -13.79 0.47
N PHE A 142 -10.82 -14.97 0.12
CA PHE A 142 -10.00 -15.17 -1.06
C PHE A 142 -10.88 -15.60 -2.24
N ARG A 143 -10.79 -14.84 -3.34
CA ARG A 143 -11.67 -14.99 -4.49
C ARG A 143 -10.90 -14.88 -5.80
N SER A 144 -11.57 -15.30 -6.87
CA SER A 144 -11.16 -14.89 -8.21
C SER A 144 -12.36 -14.56 -9.09
N THR A 145 -12.13 -13.77 -10.12
CA THR A 145 -13.16 -13.37 -11.10
C THR A 145 -12.55 -13.37 -12.49
N ALA A 146 -13.32 -13.67 -13.53
CA ALA A 146 -12.83 -13.56 -14.90
C ALA A 146 -12.49 -12.10 -15.25
N LEU A 147 -11.63 -11.89 -16.26
CA LEU A 147 -11.19 -10.54 -16.70
C LEU A 147 -12.33 -9.59 -17.11
N ASP A 148 -13.50 -10.13 -17.44
CA ASP A 148 -14.72 -9.40 -17.81
C ASP A 148 -15.66 -9.15 -16.62
N GLY A 149 -15.25 -9.53 -15.41
CA GLY A 149 -16.04 -9.44 -14.17
C GLY A 149 -17.04 -10.59 -13.96
N SER A 150 -17.14 -11.54 -14.89
CA SER A 150 -18.02 -12.70 -14.77
C SER A 150 -17.37 -13.84 -13.97
N ASP A 151 -18.14 -14.93 -13.75
CA ASP A 151 -17.64 -16.18 -13.17
C ASP A 151 -16.82 -16.00 -11.88
N MET A 152 -17.38 -15.25 -10.92
CA MET A 152 -16.77 -15.08 -9.60
C MET A 152 -16.72 -16.43 -8.86
N GLN A 153 -15.58 -16.72 -8.24
CA GLN A 153 -15.31 -17.91 -7.46
C GLN A 153 -14.85 -17.51 -6.05
N PHE A 154 -15.41 -18.19 -5.06
CA PHE A 154 -14.96 -18.12 -3.66
C PHE A 154 -14.14 -19.36 -3.34
N TYR A 155 -12.98 -19.17 -2.71
CA TYR A 155 -12.09 -20.27 -2.34
C TYR A 155 -12.20 -20.61 -0.86
N PHE A 156 -11.78 -19.69 0.01
CA PHE A 156 -11.78 -19.87 1.45
C PHE A 156 -11.77 -18.51 2.15
N ARG A 157 -11.79 -18.58 3.49
CA ARG A 157 -11.85 -17.43 4.39
C ARG A 157 -10.91 -17.64 5.56
N ILE A 158 -10.27 -16.57 5.99
CA ILE A 158 -9.48 -16.51 7.23
C ILE A 158 -10.06 -15.45 8.17
N ALA A 159 -9.78 -15.59 9.47
CA ALA A 159 -10.28 -14.72 10.53
C ALA A 159 -9.29 -13.59 10.89
N ASP A 160 -8.59 -13.08 9.88
CA ASP A 160 -7.63 -11.99 10.01
C ASP A 160 -7.64 -11.17 8.69
N ASN A 161 -7.84 -9.85 8.79
CA ASN A 161 -7.86 -8.97 7.62
C ASN A 161 -6.48 -8.42 7.25
N ALA A 162 -5.49 -8.58 8.14
CA ALA A 162 -4.12 -8.11 8.00
C ALA A 162 -3.13 -9.25 7.72
N ALA A 163 -3.63 -10.49 7.67
CA ALA A 163 -2.83 -11.64 7.29
C ALA A 163 -2.15 -11.40 5.94
N LEU A 164 -0.83 -11.54 5.95
CA LEU A 164 0.00 -11.43 4.76
C LEU A 164 -0.26 -12.65 3.86
N TYR A 165 -0.44 -12.39 2.56
CA TYR A 165 -0.75 -13.46 1.61
C TYR A 165 -0.12 -13.20 0.24
N ARG A 166 -0.03 -14.25 -0.57
CA ARG A 166 0.44 -14.15 -1.96
C ARG A 166 -0.21 -15.19 -2.85
N PHE A 167 -0.58 -14.76 -4.07
CA PHE A 167 -1.04 -15.67 -5.12
C PHE A 167 0.11 -16.01 -6.06
N VAL A 168 0.38 -17.30 -6.27
CA VAL A 168 1.42 -17.78 -7.18
C VAL A 168 0.88 -18.88 -8.09
N GLU A 169 1.34 -18.92 -9.35
CA GLU A 169 0.93 -19.94 -10.32
C GLU A 169 2.03 -20.98 -10.49
N VAL A 170 1.67 -22.26 -10.35
CA VAL A 170 2.56 -23.40 -10.63
C VAL A 170 1.87 -24.34 -11.59
N ASP A 171 2.49 -24.58 -12.74
CA ASP A 171 2.00 -25.48 -13.80
C ASP A 171 0.51 -25.25 -14.18
N GLY A 172 0.09 -23.99 -14.21
CA GLY A 172 -1.28 -23.60 -14.55
C GLY A 172 -2.29 -23.65 -13.39
N THR A 173 -1.82 -23.97 -12.18
CA THR A 173 -2.64 -23.98 -10.95
C THR A 173 -2.21 -22.83 -10.05
N VAL A 174 -3.18 -22.01 -9.64
CA VAL A 174 -2.92 -20.92 -8.70
C VAL A 174 -3.02 -21.42 -7.26
N TYR A 175 -2.08 -21.01 -6.44
CA TYR A 175 -2.01 -21.28 -5.02
C TYR A 175 -2.09 -19.96 -4.25
N VAL A 176 -2.68 -20.00 -3.07
CA VAL A 176 -2.65 -18.89 -2.11
C VAL A 176 -1.76 -19.31 -0.96
N VAL A 177 -0.63 -18.64 -0.79
CA VAL A 177 0.24 -18.83 0.37
C VAL A 177 -0.07 -17.75 1.38
N TYR A 178 -0.30 -18.13 2.63
CA TYR A 178 -0.61 -17.21 3.72
C TYR A 178 -0.07 -17.77 5.05
N GLU A 179 0.07 -16.88 6.03
CA GLU A 179 0.46 -17.24 7.39
C GLU A 179 -0.75 -17.24 8.33
N GLU A 180 -0.84 -18.26 9.19
CA GLU A 180 -1.85 -18.36 10.24
C GLU A 180 -1.27 -19.11 11.45
N ASP A 181 -1.29 -18.47 12.62
CA ASP A 181 -0.75 -19.01 13.88
C ASP A 181 0.72 -19.48 13.75
N ASP A 182 1.59 -18.65 13.16
CA ASP A 182 3.01 -18.93 12.85
C ASP A 182 3.22 -20.07 11.84
N ASN A 183 2.16 -20.55 11.17
CA ASN A 183 2.24 -21.62 10.18
C ASN A 183 2.13 -21.07 8.77
N LEU A 184 3.04 -21.51 7.90
CA LEU A 184 2.95 -21.24 6.48
C LEU A 184 2.01 -22.23 5.82
N ILE A 185 0.92 -21.75 5.21
CA ILE A 185 -0.12 -22.58 4.60
C ILE A 185 -0.24 -22.25 3.12
N SER A 186 -0.46 -23.27 2.29
CA SER A 186 -0.78 -23.11 0.88
C SER A 186 -2.16 -23.68 0.57
N TYR A 187 -2.99 -22.91 -0.12
CA TYR A 187 -4.29 -23.33 -0.62
C TYR A 187 -4.27 -23.53 -2.12
N ASN A 188 -4.56 -24.74 -2.59
CA ASN A 188 -4.68 -25.05 -4.02
C ASN A 188 -6.07 -24.67 -4.55
N THR A 189 -6.13 -23.68 -5.44
CA THR A 189 -7.41 -23.15 -5.97
C THR A 189 -8.16 -24.13 -6.89
N ALA A 190 -7.47 -25.08 -7.51
CA ALA A 190 -8.08 -26.08 -8.38
C ALA A 190 -8.63 -27.28 -7.59
N ALA A 191 -7.92 -27.72 -6.55
CA ALA A 191 -8.31 -28.85 -5.71
C ALA A 191 -9.27 -28.44 -4.58
N GLY A 192 -9.23 -27.18 -4.15
CA GLY A 192 -10.04 -26.66 -3.05
C GLY A 192 -9.58 -27.15 -1.68
N THR A 193 -8.27 -27.35 -1.51
CA THR A 193 -7.66 -27.95 -0.30
C THR A 193 -6.43 -27.15 0.13
N SER A 194 -6.22 -27.04 1.45
CA SER A 194 -5.00 -26.48 2.04
C SER A 194 -4.00 -27.57 2.44
N VAL A 195 -2.73 -27.17 2.44
CA VAL A 195 -1.58 -27.93 2.95
C VAL A 195 -0.78 -27.00 3.85
N THR A 196 -0.47 -27.43 5.07
CA THR A 196 0.51 -26.75 5.91
C THR A 196 1.90 -27.04 5.36
N LEU A 197 2.58 -26.00 4.87
CA LEU A 197 3.94 -26.09 4.32
C LEU A 197 4.97 -26.19 5.44
N ALA A 198 4.82 -25.40 6.50
CA ALA A 198 5.69 -25.45 7.67
C ALA A 198 4.93 -24.96 8.92
N GLU A 199 5.12 -25.64 10.05
CA GLU A 199 4.57 -25.24 11.35
C GLU A 199 5.59 -24.50 12.20
N SER A 200 5.16 -23.47 12.93
CA SER A 200 6.03 -22.70 13.85
C SER A 200 7.24 -22.06 13.15
N THR A 201 6.99 -21.42 12.01
CA THR A 201 7.99 -20.58 11.33
C THR A 201 8.30 -19.33 12.16
N THR A 202 9.56 -18.90 12.20
CA THR A 202 9.97 -17.72 12.99
C THR A 202 10.03 -16.43 12.17
N ALA A 203 10.27 -16.56 10.87
CA ALA A 203 10.20 -15.49 9.88
C ALA A 203 10.10 -16.12 8.50
N TYR A 204 9.56 -15.38 7.53
CA TYR A 204 9.58 -15.78 6.13
C TYR A 204 9.78 -14.57 5.21
N THR A 205 10.18 -14.84 3.97
CA THR A 205 10.29 -13.85 2.91
C THR A 205 9.91 -14.48 1.57
N VAL A 206 9.34 -13.65 0.70
CA VAL A 206 8.94 -13.98 -0.67
C VAL A 206 9.71 -13.10 -1.64
N ASN A 207 9.77 -13.49 -2.91
CA ASN A 207 10.57 -12.74 -3.88
C ASN A 207 9.99 -11.33 -4.07
N SER A 208 10.73 -10.30 -3.67
CA SER A 208 10.25 -8.92 -3.64
C SER A 208 10.19 -8.27 -5.02
N LYS A 209 10.87 -8.84 -6.02
CA LYS A 209 10.91 -8.34 -7.40
C LYS A 209 10.07 -9.19 -8.34
N ASP A 210 10.26 -10.50 -8.34
CA ASP A 210 9.41 -11.43 -9.08
C ASP A 210 8.27 -11.90 -8.18
N VAL A 211 7.16 -11.16 -8.21
CA VAL A 211 5.96 -11.47 -7.43
C VAL A 211 5.29 -12.81 -7.83
N THR A 212 5.70 -13.43 -8.94
CA THR A 212 5.14 -14.69 -9.43
C THR A 212 5.90 -15.93 -8.96
N ASP A 213 7.09 -15.73 -8.39
CA ASP A 213 7.94 -16.80 -7.88
C ASP A 213 7.22 -17.64 -6.80
N PRO A 214 7.11 -18.97 -6.96
CA PRO A 214 6.39 -19.84 -6.04
C PRO A 214 7.20 -20.27 -4.80
N TYR A 215 8.48 -19.88 -4.70
CA TYR A 215 9.32 -20.22 -3.55
C TYR A 215 9.15 -19.21 -2.41
N ILE A 216 9.12 -19.76 -1.19
CA ILE A 216 9.10 -19.03 0.06
C ILE A 216 10.29 -19.50 0.89
N TYR A 217 11.09 -18.56 1.37
CA TYR A 217 12.17 -18.84 2.31
C TYR A 217 11.70 -18.52 3.73
N TYR A 218 12.08 -19.34 4.69
CA TYR A 218 11.67 -19.16 6.09
C TYR A 218 12.71 -19.71 7.04
N THR A 219 12.64 -19.25 8.28
CA THR A 219 13.48 -19.75 9.37
C THR A 219 12.68 -20.60 10.35
N MET A 220 13.36 -21.57 10.95
CA MET A 220 12.81 -22.39 12.03
C MET A 220 13.84 -22.57 13.14
N ASP A 221 13.38 -22.51 14.39
CA ASP A 221 14.22 -22.81 15.56
C ASP A 221 14.43 -24.31 15.71
N VAL A 222 15.62 -24.70 16.18
CA VAL A 222 15.96 -26.10 16.41
C VAL A 222 15.79 -26.46 17.88
N THR A 223 15.29 -27.67 18.11
CA THR A 223 15.04 -28.23 19.45
C THR A 223 15.59 -29.64 19.53
N ASP A 224 15.92 -30.12 20.74
CA ASP A 224 16.43 -31.50 20.97
C ASP A 224 15.40 -32.57 20.62
N ARG A 225 14.13 -32.14 20.56
CA ARG A 225 12.94 -32.94 20.27
C ARG A 225 13.05 -34.37 20.80
N GLN A 226 13.51 -34.48 22.05
CA GLN A 226 13.12 -35.61 22.86
C GLN A 226 11.60 -35.65 22.79
N ASP A 227 11.02 -36.80 22.45
CA ASP A 227 9.58 -37.07 22.40
C ASP A 227 8.90 -36.64 23.74
N SER A 228 8.69 -35.34 23.92
CA SER A 228 8.48 -34.66 25.20
C SER A 228 7.64 -33.41 24.98
N ALA A 229 6.81 -33.08 25.97
CA ALA A 229 6.03 -31.85 25.99
C ALA A 229 6.88 -30.58 26.24
N ASN A 230 8.17 -30.72 26.59
CA ASN A 230 9.08 -29.60 26.84
C ASN A 230 10.45 -29.89 26.21
N PRO A 231 10.58 -29.84 24.88
CA PRO A 231 11.87 -30.02 24.22
C PRO A 231 12.82 -28.86 24.56
N GLN A 232 14.12 -29.13 24.62
CA GLN A 232 15.14 -28.10 24.81
C GLN A 232 15.39 -27.36 23.49
N ALA A 233 15.33 -26.04 23.49
CA ALA A 233 15.72 -25.23 22.34
C ALA A 233 17.25 -25.13 22.23
N TYR A 234 17.77 -25.22 21.01
CA TYR A 234 19.14 -24.86 20.69
C TYR A 234 19.24 -23.38 20.35
N GLU A 235 20.42 -22.80 20.55
CA GLU A 235 20.70 -21.40 20.26
C GLU A 235 21.14 -21.21 18.78
N TYR A 236 20.54 -21.96 17.85
CA TYR A 236 20.67 -21.79 16.41
C TYR A 236 19.33 -22.00 15.73
N ASN A 237 19.19 -21.45 14.53
CA ASN A 237 18.05 -21.66 13.65
C ASN A 237 18.53 -22.12 12.28
N GLN A 238 17.60 -22.54 11.45
CA GLN A 238 17.85 -23.05 10.11
C GLN A 238 17.09 -22.22 9.09
N ILE A 239 17.64 -22.09 7.88
CA ILE A 239 16.91 -21.55 6.73
C ILE A 239 16.38 -22.72 5.91
N TYR A 240 15.11 -22.65 5.54
CA TYR A 240 14.45 -23.56 4.60
C TYR A 240 13.89 -22.78 3.42
N ARG A 241 13.66 -23.47 2.30
CA ARG A 241 12.81 -22.99 1.21
C ARG A 241 11.74 -24.02 0.88
N VAL A 242 10.56 -23.56 0.51
CA VAL A 242 9.45 -24.42 0.10
C VAL A 242 8.75 -23.83 -1.11
N ARG A 243 8.24 -24.68 -2.00
CA ARG A 243 7.36 -24.25 -3.08
C ARG A 243 5.90 -24.26 -2.62
N ALA A 244 5.11 -23.34 -3.14
CA ALA A 244 3.68 -23.28 -2.85
C ALA A 244 2.90 -24.57 -3.19
N ASP A 245 3.38 -25.38 -4.15
CA ASP A 245 2.75 -26.64 -4.55
C ASP A 245 3.28 -27.89 -3.81
N ALA A 246 4.15 -27.72 -2.81
CA ALA A 246 4.71 -28.84 -2.07
C ALA A 246 3.62 -29.64 -1.31
N THR A 247 3.67 -30.97 -1.44
CA THR A 247 2.72 -31.89 -0.77
C THR A 247 3.41 -32.96 0.06
N GLU A 248 4.73 -33.08 -0.04
CA GLU A 248 5.53 -34.10 0.62
C GLU A 248 6.78 -33.46 1.21
N SER A 249 7.23 -33.95 2.37
CA SER A 249 8.49 -33.51 2.94
C SER A 249 9.65 -34.16 2.21
N PRO A 250 10.75 -33.43 1.92
CA PRO A 250 11.96 -34.04 1.39
C PRO A 250 12.68 -34.92 2.42
N TYR A 251 12.28 -34.86 3.70
CA TYR A 251 12.92 -35.58 4.80
C TYR A 251 11.94 -36.47 5.55
N GLU A 252 12.46 -37.57 6.11
CA GLU A 252 11.71 -38.45 7.01
C GLU A 252 11.98 -38.08 8.47
N TYR A 253 10.91 -37.78 9.22
CA TYR A 253 10.97 -37.51 10.65
C TYR A 253 10.42 -38.71 11.44
N THR A 254 11.08 -39.05 12.54
CA THR A 254 10.71 -40.19 13.39
C THR A 254 10.36 -39.74 14.78
N TRP A 255 9.26 -40.29 15.31
CA TRP A 255 8.71 -39.99 16.62
C TRP A 255 8.38 -41.28 17.36
N ASP A 256 8.52 -41.26 18.69
CA ASP A 256 8.08 -42.37 19.53
C ASP A 256 6.54 -42.51 19.51
N GLN A 257 6.04 -43.71 19.23
CA GLN A 257 4.61 -43.95 19.08
C GLN A 257 3.83 -43.79 20.39
N GLU A 258 4.43 -44.08 21.55
CA GLU A 258 3.78 -43.89 22.85
C GLU A 258 3.60 -42.40 23.11
N TYR A 259 4.61 -41.58 22.81
CA TYR A 259 4.50 -40.11 22.87
C TYR A 259 3.44 -39.55 21.90
N LEU A 260 3.40 -40.02 20.65
CA LEU A 260 2.35 -39.60 19.71
C LEU A 260 0.95 -39.95 20.25
N ASP A 261 0.73 -41.19 20.67
CA ASP A 261 -0.56 -41.69 21.11
C ASP A 261 -1.03 -41.05 22.43
N GLU A 262 -0.11 -40.82 23.38
CA GLU A 262 -0.43 -40.31 24.72
C GLU A 262 -0.47 -38.77 24.78
N GLU A 263 0.39 -38.07 24.04
CA GLU A 263 0.62 -36.63 24.19
C GLU A 263 0.28 -35.79 22.94
N ASN A 264 0.25 -36.36 21.73
CA ASN A 264 -0.02 -35.63 20.47
C ASN A 264 -1.18 -36.19 19.62
N ASP A 265 -2.13 -36.90 20.24
CA ASP A 265 -3.32 -37.44 19.57
C ASP A 265 -3.02 -38.34 18.34
N GLY A 266 -1.82 -38.91 18.27
CA GLY A 266 -1.34 -39.76 17.18
C GLY A 266 -0.72 -39.01 15.99
N GLU A 267 -0.58 -37.68 16.06
CA GLU A 267 -0.06 -36.83 14.99
C GLU A 267 1.35 -36.32 15.33
N ALA A 268 2.23 -36.22 14.34
CA ALA A 268 3.58 -35.67 14.56
C ALA A 268 3.49 -34.17 14.93
N PRO A 269 4.19 -33.71 15.98
CA PRO A 269 4.17 -32.30 16.40
C PRO A 269 5.11 -31.43 15.55
N TYR A 270 5.27 -31.78 14.27
CA TYR A 270 6.12 -31.08 13.33
C TYR A 270 5.69 -31.35 11.91
N VAL A 271 5.43 -30.28 11.17
CA VAL A 271 5.27 -30.30 9.72
C VAL A 271 6.30 -29.36 9.12
N ASN A 272 7.08 -29.89 8.18
CA ASN A 272 7.99 -29.10 7.36
C ASN A 272 8.15 -29.79 5.99
N LEU A 273 7.62 -29.16 4.94
CA LEU A 273 7.69 -29.63 3.56
C LEU A 273 8.83 -28.97 2.77
N GLY A 274 9.61 -28.10 3.42
CA GLY A 274 10.71 -27.39 2.76
C GLY A 274 12.01 -28.16 2.73
N GLU A 275 12.84 -27.77 1.77
CA GLU A 275 14.22 -28.18 1.63
C GLU A 275 15.09 -27.28 2.52
N ILE A 276 15.98 -27.89 3.32
CA ILE A 276 16.96 -27.16 4.11
C ILE A 276 17.93 -26.39 3.18
N VAL A 277 18.17 -25.13 3.51
CA VAL A 277 19.08 -24.24 2.79
C VAL A 277 20.37 -24.07 3.60
N LEU A 278 20.27 -23.74 4.89
CA LEU A 278 21.43 -23.64 5.78
C LEU A 278 21.11 -24.16 7.19
N ASP A 279 22.03 -24.96 7.74
CA ASP A 279 21.81 -25.74 8.96
C ASP A 279 22.26 -25.00 10.25
N GLY A 280 23.39 -24.30 10.22
CA GLY A 280 23.85 -23.48 11.36
C GLY A 280 24.38 -24.24 12.58
N ILE A 281 24.32 -25.57 12.56
CA ILE A 281 24.86 -26.46 13.59
C ILE A 281 26.40 -26.37 13.73
N SER A 282 26.90 -26.46 14.98
CA SER A 282 28.33 -26.56 15.27
C SER A 282 28.79 -27.98 15.66
N VAL A 283 30.11 -28.21 15.69
CA VAL A 283 30.71 -29.44 16.25
C VAL A 283 30.44 -29.66 17.74
N ASN A 284 30.00 -28.62 18.45
CA ASN A 284 29.72 -28.68 19.89
C ASN A 284 28.24 -28.97 20.18
N ASP A 285 27.39 -28.98 19.15
CA ASP A 285 25.98 -29.27 19.25
C ASP A 285 25.72 -30.76 19.01
N ASP A 286 24.72 -31.30 19.70
CA ASP A 286 24.21 -32.63 19.43
C ASP A 286 23.43 -32.61 18.11
N GLU A 287 23.66 -33.62 17.28
CA GLU A 287 22.93 -33.80 16.02
C GLU A 287 21.48 -34.21 16.33
N THR A 288 20.55 -33.52 15.68
CA THR A 288 19.11 -33.76 15.73
C THR A 288 18.62 -34.31 14.39
N GLN A 289 17.39 -34.82 14.34
CA GLN A 289 16.79 -35.27 13.09
C GLN A 289 16.51 -34.14 12.06
N PHE A 290 16.69 -32.87 12.45
CA PHE A 290 16.55 -31.70 11.57
C PHE A 290 17.87 -31.31 10.88
N ASN A 291 18.96 -31.99 11.22
CA ASN A 291 20.27 -31.76 10.63
C ASN A 291 20.49 -32.78 9.51
N HIS A 292 20.20 -32.41 8.27
CA HIS A 292 20.04 -33.37 7.17
C HIS A 292 21.35 -33.73 6.46
N ASP A 293 22.32 -32.82 6.45
CA ASP A 293 23.57 -33.00 5.71
C ASP A 293 24.79 -33.17 6.63
N VAL A 294 24.59 -33.40 7.93
CA VAL A 294 25.70 -33.56 8.87
C VAL A 294 26.51 -34.83 8.59
N THR A 295 27.83 -34.68 8.57
CA THR A 295 28.78 -35.78 8.55
C THR A 295 29.82 -35.61 9.67
N GLU A 296 30.70 -36.61 9.86
CA GLU A 296 31.68 -36.61 10.96
C GLU A 296 32.59 -35.37 10.94
N ASP A 297 32.89 -34.82 9.75
CA ASP A 297 33.96 -33.83 9.56
C ASP A 297 33.51 -32.51 8.88
N ASN A 298 32.25 -32.33 8.52
CA ASN A 298 31.81 -31.15 7.74
C ASN A 298 31.31 -29.96 8.58
N ARG A 299 31.17 -30.13 9.90
CA ARG A 299 30.65 -29.08 10.80
C ARG A 299 31.71 -28.05 11.18
N SER A 300 31.26 -26.81 11.30
CA SER A 300 32.07 -25.68 11.80
C SER A 300 32.21 -25.74 13.32
N ILE A 301 33.26 -25.13 13.87
CA ILE A 301 33.35 -24.88 15.33
C ILE A 301 32.33 -23.83 15.80
N TRP A 302 31.82 -23.03 14.86
CA TRP A 302 30.86 -21.97 15.10
C TRP A 302 29.44 -22.47 14.94
N ARG A 303 28.57 -21.93 15.78
CA ARG A 303 27.13 -22.03 15.67
C ARG A 303 26.60 -20.76 15.01
N TYR A 304 25.57 -20.85 14.18
CA TYR A 304 25.03 -19.71 13.45
C TYR A 304 23.54 -19.49 13.69
N THR A 305 23.13 -18.23 13.76
CA THR A 305 21.73 -17.81 13.58
C THR A 305 21.61 -16.97 12.32
N TYR A 306 20.44 -17.05 11.68
CA TYR A 306 20.13 -16.37 10.43
C TYR A 306 18.92 -15.45 10.60
N THR A 307 18.98 -14.29 9.94
CA THR A 307 17.88 -13.33 9.86
C THR A 307 17.69 -12.92 8.40
N LEU A 308 16.56 -13.31 7.82
CA LEU A 308 16.24 -13.02 6.42
C LEU A 308 16.14 -11.51 6.19
N GLN A 309 16.67 -11.02 5.07
CA GLN A 309 16.62 -9.60 4.70
C GLN A 309 15.82 -9.38 3.41
N SER A 310 16.09 -10.17 2.36
CA SER A 310 15.40 -10.03 1.08
C SER A 310 15.56 -11.29 0.23
N TYR A 311 14.56 -11.59 -0.59
CA TYR A 311 14.65 -12.57 -1.68
C TYR A 311 14.47 -11.83 -3.00
N THR A 312 15.54 -11.71 -3.80
CA THR A 312 15.58 -11.01 -5.09
C THR A 312 16.88 -11.35 -5.81
N ASN A 313 17.05 -10.92 -7.07
CA ASN A 313 18.25 -11.20 -7.87
C ASN A 313 18.60 -12.70 -7.92
N ASP A 314 17.58 -13.57 -8.08
CA ASP A 314 17.72 -15.02 -8.11
C ASP A 314 18.53 -15.60 -6.93
N GLY A 315 18.36 -15.03 -5.73
CA GLY A 315 19.05 -15.50 -4.52
C GLY A 315 18.55 -14.84 -3.24
N ILE A 316 19.02 -15.32 -2.10
CA ILE A 316 18.58 -14.84 -0.78
C ILE A 316 19.66 -14.02 -0.08
N TYR A 317 19.25 -12.86 0.45
CA TYR A 317 20.03 -12.01 1.33
C TYR A 317 19.63 -12.27 2.78
N PHE A 318 20.60 -12.55 3.65
CA PHE A 318 20.37 -12.82 5.06
C PHE A 318 21.56 -12.41 5.92
N VAL A 319 21.27 -11.96 7.14
CA VAL A 319 22.31 -11.72 8.14
C VAL A 319 22.62 -13.04 8.83
N ARG A 320 23.90 -13.43 8.87
CA ARG A 320 24.37 -14.57 9.65
C ARG A 320 25.19 -14.11 10.83
N THR A 321 24.82 -14.55 12.02
CA THR A 321 25.50 -14.22 13.28
C THR A 321 26.15 -15.47 13.87
N ALA A 322 27.44 -15.38 14.21
CA ALA A 322 28.11 -16.43 14.98
C ALA A 322 27.70 -16.35 16.45
N VAL A 323 27.22 -17.46 17.00
CA VAL A 323 26.85 -17.57 18.42
C VAL A 323 28.09 -18.05 19.19
N PRO A 324 28.69 -17.21 20.05
CA PRO A 324 29.91 -17.57 20.75
C PRO A 324 29.65 -18.67 21.78
N THR A 325 30.47 -19.72 21.77
CA THR A 325 30.56 -20.64 22.90
C THR A 325 31.12 -19.93 24.13
N SER A 326 30.70 -20.33 25.34
CA SER A 326 31.22 -19.79 26.61
C SER A 326 32.76 -19.73 26.63
N GLY A 327 33.32 -18.52 26.73
CA GLY A 327 34.77 -18.26 26.72
C GLY A 327 35.36 -17.81 25.38
N SER A 328 34.54 -17.66 24.32
CA SER A 328 34.96 -17.06 23.05
C SER A 328 35.13 -15.53 23.17
N SER A 329 36.06 -14.98 22.39
CA SER A 329 36.28 -13.53 22.22
C SER A 329 35.81 -13.01 20.86
N VAL A 330 35.14 -13.86 20.07
CA VAL A 330 34.61 -13.51 18.75
C VAL A 330 33.33 -12.69 18.92
N GLY A 331 33.21 -11.64 18.11
CA GLY A 331 32.06 -10.74 18.13
C GLY A 331 30.75 -11.45 17.77
N THR A 332 29.67 -11.04 18.39
CA THR A 332 28.28 -11.47 18.12
C THR A 332 27.62 -10.65 17.01
N SER A 333 28.41 -9.90 16.23
CA SER A 333 27.90 -8.97 15.24
C SER A 333 27.80 -9.69 13.89
N GLY A 334 26.58 -9.87 13.38
CA GLY A 334 26.32 -10.58 12.13
C GLY A 334 26.65 -9.76 10.88
N GLU A 335 27.04 -10.45 9.81
CA GLU A 335 27.32 -9.88 8.49
C GLU A 335 26.19 -10.25 7.51
N LEU A 336 25.99 -9.45 6.48
CA LEU A 336 25.03 -9.73 5.41
C LEU A 336 25.68 -10.60 4.34
N TYR A 337 25.02 -11.71 4.02
CA TYR A 337 25.42 -12.65 2.99
C TYR A 337 24.37 -12.74 1.90
N TYR A 338 24.82 -13.09 0.70
CA TYR A 338 24.00 -13.51 -0.43
C TYR A 338 24.32 -14.96 -0.78
N LEU A 339 23.28 -15.75 -1.05
CA LEU A 339 23.35 -17.10 -1.60
C LEU A 339 22.49 -17.16 -2.86
N SER A 340 23.09 -17.50 -4.00
CA SER A 340 22.36 -17.61 -5.27
C SER A 340 21.52 -18.90 -5.33
N VAL A 341 20.43 -18.86 -6.08
CA VAL A 341 19.62 -20.05 -6.40
C VAL A 341 20.43 -21.04 -7.23
N GLU A 342 21.28 -20.56 -8.16
CA GLU A 342 22.16 -21.43 -8.96
C GLU A 342 23.11 -22.25 -8.07
N ASP A 343 23.71 -21.63 -7.05
CA ASP A 343 24.57 -22.32 -6.08
C ASP A 343 23.78 -23.31 -5.24
N LEU A 344 22.60 -22.91 -4.76
CA LEU A 344 21.72 -23.76 -3.97
C LEU A 344 21.22 -24.99 -4.74
N GLU A 345 21.03 -24.88 -6.05
CA GLU A 345 20.60 -25.98 -6.93
C GLU A 345 21.76 -26.86 -7.42
N SER A 346 23.00 -26.55 -7.01
CA SER A 346 24.16 -27.37 -7.33
C SER A 346 24.11 -28.74 -6.63
N ASP A 347 24.38 -29.82 -7.38
CA ASP A 347 24.49 -31.19 -6.83
C ASP A 347 25.53 -31.35 -5.71
N SER A 348 26.46 -30.39 -5.59
CA SER A 348 27.50 -30.38 -4.53
C SER A 348 27.19 -29.45 -3.37
N PHE A 349 26.07 -28.73 -3.40
CA PHE A 349 25.63 -27.91 -2.29
C PHE A 349 25.17 -28.79 -1.13
N ASP A 350 25.44 -28.35 0.09
CA ASP A 350 25.19 -29.07 1.34
C ASP A 350 24.93 -28.01 2.41
N SER A 351 23.85 -28.14 3.20
CA SER A 351 23.38 -27.09 4.11
C SER A 351 24.33 -26.79 5.28
N VAL A 352 25.30 -27.66 5.54
CA VAL A 352 26.33 -27.47 6.58
C VAL A 352 27.53 -26.74 5.98
N THR A 353 28.11 -27.28 4.89
CA THR A 353 29.28 -26.68 4.21
C THR A 353 28.92 -25.45 3.38
N GLY A 354 27.65 -25.27 3.04
CA GLY A 354 27.05 -24.08 2.44
C GLY A 354 27.28 -22.81 3.25
N ASN A 355 27.65 -22.94 4.52
CA ASN A 355 28.09 -21.82 5.36
C ASN A 355 29.51 -21.29 5.02
N SER A 356 30.23 -21.92 4.11
CA SER A 356 31.55 -21.44 3.70
C SER A 356 31.44 -20.16 2.87
N VAL A 357 32.32 -19.21 3.16
CA VAL A 357 32.36 -17.90 2.50
C VAL A 357 33.23 -18.00 1.25
N TYR A 358 32.68 -17.63 0.11
CA TYR A 358 33.44 -17.46 -1.11
C TYR A 358 34.49 -16.36 -0.91
N SER A 359 35.72 -16.60 -1.35
CA SER A 359 36.70 -15.53 -1.47
C SER A 359 37.69 -15.82 -2.59
N THR A 360 38.40 -14.79 -3.03
CA THR A 360 39.51 -14.93 -3.99
C THR A 360 40.60 -15.94 -3.58
N ASN A 361 40.71 -16.28 -2.29
CA ASN A 361 41.67 -17.26 -1.76
C ASN A 361 41.02 -18.62 -1.40
N ALA A 362 39.70 -18.69 -1.34
CA ALA A 362 38.88 -19.86 -1.03
C ALA A 362 37.63 -19.82 -1.90
N THR A 363 37.80 -20.19 -3.17
CA THR A 363 36.78 -20.06 -4.22
C THR A 363 35.75 -21.19 -4.19
N ASP A 364 35.87 -22.10 -3.24
CA ASP A 364 34.97 -23.22 -2.97
C ASP A 364 33.87 -22.86 -1.97
N GLY A 365 33.89 -21.64 -1.41
CA GLY A 365 32.80 -21.12 -0.61
C GLY A 365 31.58 -20.73 -1.44
N TRP A 366 30.41 -20.76 -0.80
CA TRP A 366 29.10 -20.54 -1.43
C TRP A 366 28.50 -19.17 -1.10
N LEU A 367 28.86 -18.58 0.03
CA LEU A 367 28.29 -17.31 0.48
C LEU A 367 29.14 -16.12 0.03
N GLU A 368 28.49 -15.13 -0.55
CA GLU A 368 29.10 -13.84 -0.88
C GLU A 368 28.80 -12.83 0.23
N VAL A 369 29.83 -12.23 0.84
CA VAL A 369 29.63 -11.15 1.82
C VAL A 369 29.22 -9.88 1.09
N VAL A 370 28.07 -9.32 1.45
CA VAL A 370 27.51 -8.08 0.87
C VAL A 370 27.74 -6.88 1.78
N ALA A 371 27.61 -7.05 3.09
CA ALA A 371 27.87 -5.98 4.06
C ALA A 371 28.53 -6.53 5.34
N SER A 372 29.54 -5.79 5.80
CA SER A 372 30.20 -6.09 7.08
C SER A 372 29.25 -5.88 8.26
N ALA A 373 29.60 -6.41 9.43
CA ALA A 373 28.76 -6.26 10.61
C ALA A 373 28.58 -4.82 11.11
N ALA A 374 29.46 -3.90 10.69
CA ALA A 374 29.32 -2.47 10.98
C ALA A 374 28.34 -1.77 10.02
N ASP A 375 27.98 -2.41 8.91
CA ASP A 375 27.17 -1.85 7.83
C ASP A 375 25.78 -2.50 7.71
N THR A 376 25.49 -3.59 8.44
CA THR A 376 24.19 -4.29 8.38
C THR A 376 23.01 -3.44 8.83
N SER A 377 23.23 -2.40 9.63
CA SER A 377 22.18 -1.41 9.94
C SER A 377 21.74 -0.61 8.71
N ASN A 378 22.59 -0.49 7.70
CA ASN A 378 22.30 0.19 6.43
C ASN A 378 21.78 -0.80 5.37
N ALA A 379 22.27 -2.04 5.39
CA ALA A 379 21.90 -3.10 4.45
C ALA A 379 20.85 -4.05 5.08
N ASN A 380 19.70 -3.49 5.45
CA ASN A 380 18.61 -4.21 6.11
C ASN A 380 17.38 -4.40 5.19
N THR A 381 16.24 -4.85 5.71
CA THR A 381 14.98 -5.08 4.97
C THR A 381 14.41 -3.85 4.25
N SER A 382 14.82 -2.63 4.62
CA SER A 382 14.45 -1.37 3.95
C SER A 382 15.38 -0.97 2.80
N ALA A 383 16.51 -1.65 2.65
CA ALA A 383 17.46 -1.40 1.57
C ALA A 383 17.01 -2.11 0.28
N TYR A 384 17.35 -1.51 -0.86
CA TYR A 384 17.19 -2.16 -2.16
C TYR A 384 18.51 -2.77 -2.60
N PHE A 385 18.49 -4.06 -2.94
CA PHE A 385 19.65 -4.81 -3.42
C PHE A 385 19.53 -5.06 -4.93
N TYR A 386 20.61 -4.86 -5.66
CA TYR A 386 20.69 -5.21 -7.08
C TYR A 386 22.09 -5.69 -7.45
N ILE A 387 22.17 -6.47 -8.53
CA ILE A 387 23.40 -7.05 -9.05
C ILE A 387 23.68 -6.46 -10.43
N GLU A 388 24.87 -5.92 -10.62
CA GLU A 388 25.42 -5.49 -11.90
C GLU A 388 26.83 -6.06 -12.05
N GLU A 389 27.09 -6.79 -13.13
CA GLU A 389 28.42 -7.36 -13.38
C GLU A 389 29.33 -6.34 -14.09
N ASP A 390 29.62 -5.24 -13.39
CA ASP A 390 30.47 -4.16 -13.89
C ASP A 390 31.90 -4.27 -13.36
N GLY A 391 32.72 -5.01 -14.11
CA GLY A 391 34.16 -5.08 -13.85
C GLY A 391 34.51 -5.80 -12.55
N ASN A 392 34.90 -5.05 -11.51
CA ASN A 392 35.34 -5.60 -10.21
C ASN A 392 34.27 -5.47 -9.11
N VAL A 393 33.10 -4.90 -9.41
CA VAL A 393 31.96 -4.77 -8.47
C VAL A 393 30.89 -5.76 -8.91
N LYS A 394 30.10 -6.27 -7.97
CA LYS A 394 28.99 -7.20 -8.25
C LYS A 394 27.70 -6.80 -7.54
N HIS A 395 27.77 -6.66 -6.21
CA HIS A 395 26.62 -6.32 -5.40
C HIS A 395 26.52 -4.83 -5.17
N HIS A 396 25.29 -4.35 -5.15
CA HIS A 396 24.98 -2.97 -4.81
C HIS A 396 23.81 -2.93 -3.84
N TYR A 397 23.82 -1.94 -2.96
CA TYR A 397 22.65 -1.65 -2.15
C TYR A 397 22.43 -0.15 -1.97
N LEU A 398 21.15 0.23 -2.03
CA LEU A 398 20.65 1.59 -1.78
C LEU A 398 19.95 1.63 -0.42
N TYR A 399 20.26 2.64 0.38
CA TYR A 399 19.65 2.82 1.69
C TYR A 399 19.50 4.30 2.05
N VAL A 400 18.59 4.59 2.98
CA VAL A 400 18.42 5.93 3.56
C VAL A 400 19.20 5.98 4.86
N ASN A 401 20.15 6.91 4.98
CA ASN A 401 20.94 7.07 6.20
C ASN A 401 20.24 7.98 7.23
N SER A 402 20.81 8.05 8.44
CA SER A 402 20.29 8.90 9.53
C SER A 402 20.35 10.41 9.25
N ASP A 403 21.13 10.84 8.25
CA ASP A 403 21.25 12.24 7.84
C ASP A 403 20.20 12.64 6.79
N GLY A 404 19.31 11.73 6.40
CA GLY A 404 18.31 11.96 5.37
C GLY A 404 18.90 12.00 3.96
N GLU A 405 19.84 11.11 3.68
CA GLU A 405 20.48 10.96 2.40
C GLU A 405 20.25 9.55 1.86
N ILE A 406 19.93 9.45 0.57
CA ILE A 406 19.94 8.16 -0.13
C ILE A 406 21.39 7.88 -0.52
N ARG A 407 21.91 6.75 -0.06
CA ARG A 407 23.29 6.30 -0.27
C ARG A 407 23.30 5.00 -1.06
N ARG A 408 24.19 4.92 -2.04
CA ARG A 408 24.52 3.69 -2.79
C ARG A 408 25.86 3.15 -2.29
N VAL A 409 25.95 1.86 -2.06
CA VAL A 409 27.21 1.18 -1.77
C VAL A 409 27.47 0.16 -2.86
N ASP A 410 28.70 0.18 -3.36
CA ASP A 410 29.18 -0.71 -4.40
C ASP A 410 30.16 -1.70 -3.77
N VAL A 411 29.86 -3.00 -3.86
CA VAL A 411 30.60 -4.06 -3.19
C VAL A 411 31.49 -4.77 -4.19
N ILE A 412 32.79 -4.76 -3.91
CA ILE A 412 33.81 -5.42 -4.72
C ILE A 412 33.54 -6.92 -4.75
N ASN A 413 33.66 -7.50 -5.94
CA ASN A 413 33.55 -8.93 -6.19
C ASN A 413 34.82 -9.69 -5.71
N ASP A 414 35.16 -9.56 -4.43
CA ASP A 414 36.26 -10.28 -3.77
C ASP A 414 35.78 -11.35 -2.78
N GLY A 415 34.46 -11.39 -2.53
CA GLY A 415 33.79 -12.28 -1.59
C GLY A 415 33.86 -11.84 -0.13
N LEU A 416 34.48 -10.68 0.17
CA LEU A 416 34.76 -10.22 1.53
C LEU A 416 33.93 -9.00 1.96
N GLY A 417 32.98 -8.55 1.13
CA GLY A 417 32.17 -7.37 1.43
C GLY A 417 32.95 -6.07 1.38
N THR A 418 34.09 -6.06 0.68
CA THR A 418 34.91 -4.85 0.56
C THR A 418 34.15 -3.81 -0.24
N LYS A 419 33.92 -2.64 0.35
CA LYS A 419 33.25 -1.52 -0.33
C LYS A 419 34.22 -0.79 -1.24
N ALA A 420 33.77 -0.41 -2.42
CA ALA A 420 34.52 0.46 -3.31
C ALA A 420 34.56 1.91 -2.77
N GLU A 421 35.71 2.57 -2.90
CA GLU A 421 35.87 3.98 -2.52
C GLU A 421 35.34 4.90 -3.62
N ASN A 422 34.01 5.07 -3.66
CA ASN A 422 33.32 5.78 -4.74
C ASN A 422 32.82 7.17 -4.32
N GLY A 423 32.78 7.49 -3.03
CA GLY A 423 32.40 8.80 -2.54
C GLY A 423 33.57 9.77 -2.37
N ARG A 424 33.26 11.02 -2.04
CA ARG A 424 34.27 12.08 -1.86
C ARG A 424 35.13 11.83 -0.61
N ASN A 425 36.44 12.10 -0.72
CA ASN A 425 37.41 11.96 0.38
C ASN A 425 37.57 10.53 0.92
N GLY A 426 37.37 9.50 0.09
CA GLY A 426 37.47 8.10 0.51
C GLY A 426 36.22 7.58 1.20
N ASP A 427 35.08 8.25 1.01
CA ASP A 427 33.77 7.71 1.42
C ASP A 427 33.49 6.45 0.60
N THR A 428 33.03 5.40 1.28
CA THR A 428 32.71 4.09 0.70
C THR A 428 31.25 3.98 0.28
N SER A 429 30.53 5.10 0.28
CA SER A 429 29.15 5.22 -0.18
C SER A 429 29.00 6.45 -1.07
N LEU A 430 28.23 6.33 -2.15
CA LEU A 430 27.91 7.42 -3.05
C LEU A 430 26.60 8.08 -2.61
N ARG A 431 26.55 9.40 -2.59
CA ARG A 431 25.37 10.16 -2.17
C ARG A 431 24.47 10.43 -3.37
N ILE A 432 23.37 9.69 -3.46
CA ILE A 432 22.44 9.74 -4.59
C ILE A 432 21.44 10.90 -4.44
N ALA A 433 20.90 11.08 -3.24
CA ALA A 433 19.96 12.17 -2.94
C ALA A 433 20.22 12.79 -1.57
N THR A 434 19.80 14.04 -1.40
CA THR A 434 19.83 14.79 -0.14
C THR A 434 18.45 15.33 0.18
N GLY A 435 18.14 15.56 1.46
CA GLY A 435 16.82 16.05 1.87
C GLY A 435 15.77 14.93 1.95
N ALA A 436 16.20 13.67 1.84
CA ALA A 436 15.38 12.47 1.93
C ALA A 436 15.25 11.99 3.40
N SER A 437 15.04 12.91 4.34
CA SER A 437 14.94 12.58 5.75
C SER A 437 13.69 11.75 6.03
N GLY A 438 13.86 10.55 6.58
CA GLY A 438 12.77 9.62 6.81
C GLY A 438 12.18 9.03 5.53
N ALA A 439 12.88 9.13 4.41
CA ALA A 439 12.41 8.60 3.15
C ALA A 439 12.22 7.08 3.18
N VAL A 440 11.23 6.60 2.44
CA VAL A 440 11.01 5.17 2.18
C VAL A 440 11.25 4.92 0.69
N LEU A 441 12.14 3.97 0.38
CA LEU A 441 12.39 3.54 -0.99
C LEU A 441 11.19 2.71 -1.48
N THR A 442 10.66 3.01 -2.65
CA THR A 442 9.42 2.42 -3.16
C THR A 442 9.62 1.52 -4.37
N GLY A 443 10.70 1.72 -5.13
CA GLY A 443 11.03 0.85 -6.26
C GLY A 443 12.31 1.26 -6.99
N LEU A 444 12.81 0.34 -7.82
CA LEU A 444 13.87 0.59 -8.79
C LEU A 444 13.30 0.42 -10.20
N ASP A 445 13.72 1.29 -11.11
CA ASP A 445 13.43 1.20 -12.54
C ASP A 445 14.71 1.34 -13.35
N SER A 446 15.19 0.22 -13.87
CA SER A 446 16.35 0.13 -14.76
C SER A 446 15.97 -0.27 -16.19
N THR A 447 14.69 -0.15 -16.54
CA THR A 447 14.16 -0.69 -17.80
C THR A 447 13.44 0.34 -18.65
N SER A 448 12.84 1.36 -18.02
CA SER A 448 12.06 2.38 -18.75
C SER A 448 12.93 3.40 -19.48
N SER A 449 14.21 3.53 -19.12
CA SER A 449 15.18 4.37 -19.82
C SER A 449 16.38 3.53 -20.25
N GLY A 450 16.87 3.77 -21.46
CA GLY A 450 18.11 3.15 -21.94
C GLY A 450 19.39 3.81 -21.43
N THR A 451 19.28 4.84 -20.59
CA THR A 451 20.42 5.65 -20.11
C THR A 451 20.46 5.75 -18.58
N TYR A 452 19.32 5.96 -17.95
CA TYR A 452 19.23 6.26 -16.52
C TYR A 452 18.46 5.19 -15.79
N ASP A 453 19.01 4.73 -14.67
CA ASP A 453 18.30 3.86 -13.75
C ASP A 453 17.85 4.68 -12.55
N TYR A 454 16.58 4.53 -12.19
CA TYR A 454 15.91 5.37 -11.22
C TYR A 454 15.60 4.62 -9.95
N VAL A 455 15.82 5.28 -8.82
CA VAL A 455 15.24 4.89 -7.53
C VAL A 455 14.08 5.84 -7.24
N TYR A 456 12.93 5.24 -7.01
CA TYR A 456 11.72 5.91 -6.57
C TYR A 456 11.63 5.85 -5.04
N TYR A 457 11.23 6.96 -4.44
CA TYR A 457 11.10 7.07 -2.99
C TYR A 457 9.99 8.06 -2.60
N THR A 458 9.64 8.06 -1.33
CA THR A 458 8.65 8.97 -0.75
C THR A 458 9.16 9.56 0.57
N CYS A 459 8.78 10.81 0.84
CA CYS A 459 9.03 11.53 2.09
C CYS A 459 7.70 12.01 2.69
N THR A 460 7.65 12.16 4.01
CA THR A 460 6.47 12.75 4.67
C THR A 460 6.30 14.21 4.27
N THR A 461 5.05 14.59 3.96
CA THR A 461 4.63 15.96 3.70
C THR A 461 3.50 16.37 4.66
N ASP A 462 2.96 17.57 4.49
CA ASP A 462 1.91 18.09 5.37
C ASP A 462 0.58 17.32 5.24
N ASN A 463 0.20 16.88 4.03
CA ASN A 463 -1.06 16.15 3.80
C ASN A 463 -0.87 14.65 3.48
N GLY A 464 0.35 14.18 3.28
CA GLY A 464 0.59 12.79 2.93
C GLY A 464 2.06 12.46 2.69
N LEU A 465 2.32 11.89 1.52
CA LEU A 465 3.61 11.34 1.14
C LEU A 465 4.01 11.85 -0.27
N SER A 466 5.25 12.30 -0.44
CA SER A 466 5.74 12.82 -1.73
C SER A 466 5.99 11.70 -2.75
N ILE A 467 6.07 12.07 -4.02
CA ILE A 467 6.54 11.19 -5.10
C ILE A 467 7.86 11.75 -5.60
N GLU A 468 8.96 11.06 -5.34
CA GLU A 468 10.30 11.53 -5.68
C GLU A 468 11.12 10.45 -6.41
N ARG A 469 12.07 10.92 -7.22
CA ARG A 469 12.93 10.05 -8.03
C ARG A 469 14.35 10.58 -8.13
N ALA A 470 15.33 9.69 -8.03
CA ALA A 470 16.75 9.99 -8.25
C ALA A 470 17.39 8.98 -9.21
N VAL A 471 18.38 9.42 -9.98
CA VAL A 471 19.19 8.52 -10.83
C VAL A 471 20.27 7.88 -9.98
N TYR A 472 20.42 6.55 -10.02
CA TYR A 472 21.39 5.82 -9.19
C TYR A 472 22.55 5.17 -9.96
N ASN A 473 22.52 5.11 -11.29
CA ASN A 473 23.55 4.44 -12.11
C ASN A 473 24.67 5.37 -12.62
N GLY A 474 24.81 6.57 -12.05
CA GLY A 474 25.85 7.51 -12.46
C GLY A 474 27.25 7.17 -11.94
N GLU A 475 28.24 7.79 -12.59
CA GLU A 475 29.63 7.81 -12.12
C GLU A 475 29.80 8.70 -10.88
N PRO A 476 30.78 8.42 -10.00
CA PRO A 476 31.06 9.22 -8.81
C PRO A 476 31.08 10.74 -9.01
N GLU A 477 31.67 11.21 -10.13
CA GLU A 477 31.80 12.63 -10.42
C GLU A 477 30.46 13.37 -10.55
N TYR A 478 29.39 12.68 -10.93
CA TYR A 478 28.06 13.26 -11.09
C TYR A 478 27.39 13.60 -9.75
N TYR A 479 27.80 12.91 -8.67
CA TYR A 479 27.24 13.07 -7.32
C TYR A 479 28.15 13.85 -6.36
N ASN A 480 29.40 14.12 -6.75
CA ASN A 480 30.45 14.65 -5.87
C ASN A 480 30.31 16.16 -5.55
N THR A 481 29.37 16.85 -6.18
CA THR A 481 29.10 18.27 -5.97
C THR A 481 27.76 18.47 -5.26
N LEU A 482 27.73 19.27 -4.20
CA LEU A 482 26.50 19.74 -3.53
C LEU A 482 25.55 20.50 -4.47
N THR A 483 26.04 20.87 -5.65
CA THR A 483 25.31 21.55 -6.72
C THR A 483 26.05 21.20 -8.01
N PRO A 484 25.54 20.27 -8.85
CA PRO A 484 26.17 19.94 -10.11
C PRO A 484 26.25 21.20 -10.97
N ALA A 485 27.45 21.78 -11.07
CA ALA A 485 27.69 22.98 -11.84
C ALA A 485 28.08 22.57 -13.27
N GLY A 486 27.09 22.47 -14.15
CA GLY A 486 27.24 22.14 -15.57
C GLY A 486 25.96 21.50 -16.11
N GLU A 487 25.53 21.87 -17.32
CA GLU A 487 24.35 21.28 -18.00
C GLU A 487 24.46 19.75 -18.13
N ASP A 488 25.68 19.20 -18.13
CA ASP A 488 25.94 17.77 -18.32
C ASP A 488 25.53 16.88 -17.11
N TYR A 489 25.18 17.46 -15.95
CA TYR A 489 24.91 16.70 -14.71
C TYR A 489 23.54 16.96 -14.09
N SER A 490 22.70 17.77 -14.72
CA SER A 490 21.39 18.16 -14.16
C SER A 490 20.44 16.97 -14.00
N ALA A 491 20.52 15.96 -14.88
CA ALA A 491 19.70 14.75 -14.81
C ALA A 491 19.96 13.89 -13.55
N TYR A 492 21.11 14.05 -12.89
CA TYR A 492 21.45 13.32 -11.66
C TYR A 492 20.94 14.01 -10.39
N ARG A 493 20.35 15.20 -10.49
CA ARG A 493 19.69 15.84 -9.36
C ARG A 493 18.37 15.09 -9.06
N PRO A 494 18.08 14.75 -7.80
CA PRO A 494 16.78 14.21 -7.44
C PRO A 494 15.68 15.24 -7.75
N VAL A 495 14.50 14.75 -8.11
CA VAL A 495 13.34 15.58 -8.49
C VAL A 495 12.09 15.05 -7.80
N ARG A 496 11.23 15.95 -7.33
CA ARG A 496 9.86 15.64 -6.91
C ARG A 496 8.97 15.68 -8.14
N VAL A 497 8.04 14.76 -8.29
CA VAL A 497 7.09 14.79 -9.41
C VAL A 497 5.94 15.72 -9.05
N LEU A 498 5.89 16.89 -9.70
CA LEU A 498 5.00 18.01 -9.37
C LEU A 498 5.13 18.37 -7.87
N GLU A 499 4.01 18.73 -7.26
CA GLU A 499 3.83 18.72 -5.80
C GLU A 499 2.86 17.61 -5.37
N ALA A 500 2.75 16.54 -6.16
CA ALA A 500 1.80 15.47 -5.89
C ALA A 500 2.06 14.85 -4.50
N GLU A 501 0.97 14.63 -3.77
CA GLU A 501 0.96 14.00 -2.46
C GLU A 501 0.03 12.80 -2.51
N HIS A 502 0.53 11.66 -2.09
CA HIS A 502 -0.25 10.45 -2.02
C HIS A 502 -0.64 10.07 -0.59
N ALA A 503 -1.76 9.38 -0.44
CA ALA A 503 -2.30 8.99 0.86
C ALA A 503 -1.31 8.09 1.61
N SER A 504 -1.14 8.35 2.90
CA SER A 504 -0.42 7.46 3.83
C SER A 504 -1.35 6.37 4.37
N GLY A 505 -0.79 5.24 4.82
CA GLY A 505 -1.56 4.16 5.43
C GLY A 505 -2.37 3.31 4.43
N TRP A 506 -1.97 3.30 3.16
CA TRP A 506 -2.50 2.42 2.11
C TRP A 506 -1.35 1.93 1.21
N TYR A 507 -1.67 1.29 0.07
CA TYR A 507 -0.68 0.97 -0.95
C TYR A 507 0.15 2.22 -1.31
N ASN A 508 1.44 2.03 -1.54
CA ASN A 508 2.30 3.09 -2.05
C ASN A 508 1.94 3.42 -3.51
N TYR A 509 2.44 4.53 -4.05
CA TYR A 509 2.28 4.80 -5.49
C TYR A 509 3.00 3.72 -6.32
N GLU A 510 2.50 3.48 -7.53
CA GLU A 510 3.07 2.52 -8.48
C GLU A 510 3.42 3.23 -9.79
N VAL A 511 4.51 2.80 -10.43
CA VAL A 511 4.94 3.32 -11.74
C VAL A 511 4.88 2.20 -12.76
N VAL A 512 4.00 2.34 -13.75
CA VAL A 512 3.79 1.33 -14.79
C VAL A 512 3.87 1.99 -16.16
N ASP A 513 4.80 1.54 -17.00
CA ASP A 513 5.01 2.05 -18.38
C ASP A 513 5.17 3.59 -18.42
N GLY A 514 5.94 4.13 -17.47
CA GLY A 514 6.19 5.56 -17.31
C GLY A 514 5.00 6.39 -16.82
N VAL A 515 3.93 5.75 -16.34
CA VAL A 515 2.79 6.42 -15.71
C VAL A 515 2.82 6.18 -14.21
N VAL A 516 2.78 7.25 -13.43
CA VAL A 516 2.65 7.20 -11.96
C VAL A 516 1.17 7.07 -11.63
N PHE A 517 0.81 6.07 -10.84
CA PHE A 517 -0.51 5.86 -10.24
C PHE A 517 -0.41 6.13 -8.75
N TYR A 518 -1.23 7.03 -8.23
CA TYR A 518 -1.20 7.38 -6.81
C TYR A 518 -2.60 7.72 -6.29
N ILE A 519 -2.82 7.57 -4.99
CA ILE A 519 -4.05 8.07 -4.35
C ILE A 519 -3.82 9.50 -3.92
N ASN A 520 -4.52 10.46 -4.53
CA ASN A 520 -4.35 11.86 -4.19
C ASN A 520 -4.76 12.13 -2.72
N ALA A 521 -3.84 12.71 -1.94
CA ALA A 521 -4.04 13.11 -0.55
C ALA A 521 -4.42 14.59 -0.38
N GLU A 522 -4.48 15.35 -1.48
CA GLU A 522 -4.87 16.76 -1.46
C GLU A 522 -6.24 16.92 -0.78
N THR A 523 -6.32 17.93 0.08
CA THR A 523 -7.52 18.24 0.84
C THR A 523 -8.23 19.44 0.24
N PHE A 524 -9.54 19.28 0.03
CA PHE A 524 -10.42 20.37 -0.32
C PHE A 524 -11.26 20.69 0.92
N SER A 525 -10.96 21.82 1.57
CA SER A 525 -11.41 22.14 2.92
C SER A 525 -10.77 21.21 3.96
N SER A 526 -11.53 20.28 4.56
CA SER A 526 -11.04 19.29 5.52
C SER A 526 -11.16 17.86 5.00
N THR A 527 -11.55 17.69 3.74
CA THR A 527 -11.85 16.38 3.15
C THR A 527 -10.80 16.05 2.09
N SER A 528 -10.17 14.89 2.23
CA SER A 528 -9.38 14.28 1.16
C SER A 528 -10.26 13.33 0.35
N TYR A 529 -10.43 13.62 -0.93
CA TYR A 529 -11.11 12.72 -1.87
C TYR A 529 -10.09 11.71 -2.40
N THR A 530 -9.79 10.71 -1.57
CA THR A 530 -8.76 9.66 -1.80
C THR A 530 -9.07 8.71 -2.97
N TYR A 531 -8.98 9.22 -4.21
CA TYR A 531 -9.14 8.47 -5.46
C TYR A 531 -7.83 8.32 -6.24
N VAL A 532 -7.80 7.45 -7.25
CA VAL A 532 -6.62 7.25 -8.09
C VAL A 532 -6.44 8.42 -9.04
N TRP A 533 -5.23 8.96 -9.05
CA TRP A 533 -4.75 9.95 -10.00
C TRP A 533 -3.54 9.40 -10.75
N THR A 534 -3.34 9.95 -11.95
CA THR A 534 -2.27 9.52 -12.85
C THR A 534 -1.45 10.70 -13.34
N ILE A 535 -0.13 10.53 -13.39
CA ILE A 535 0.82 11.47 -14.00
C ILE A 535 1.61 10.71 -15.06
N ASN A 536 1.55 11.17 -16.31
CA ASN A 536 2.27 10.55 -17.41
C ASN A 536 3.66 11.18 -17.55
N LEU A 537 4.71 10.41 -17.26
CA LEU A 537 6.11 10.82 -17.40
C LEU A 537 6.70 10.44 -18.76
N ASN A 538 5.90 10.00 -19.73
CA ASN A 538 6.37 9.76 -21.08
C ASN A 538 6.37 11.07 -21.89
N GLY A 539 7.56 11.54 -22.25
CA GLY A 539 7.79 12.65 -23.16
C GLY A 539 7.81 12.22 -24.64
N GLU A 540 8.25 13.13 -25.52
CA GLU A 540 8.30 12.90 -26.97
C GLU A 540 9.32 11.81 -27.36
N ASP A 541 10.44 11.73 -26.63
CA ASP A 541 11.57 10.84 -26.92
C ASP A 541 11.66 9.62 -25.99
N GLY A 542 10.65 9.38 -25.14
CA GLY A 542 10.62 8.28 -24.17
C GLY A 542 10.28 8.76 -22.76
N LEU A 543 10.65 8.00 -21.73
CA LEU A 543 10.49 8.43 -20.35
C LEU A 543 11.28 9.72 -20.10
N MET A 544 10.63 10.73 -19.53
CA MET A 544 11.26 12.00 -19.16
C MET A 544 12.40 11.76 -18.18
N ASP A 545 13.56 12.35 -18.45
CA ASP A 545 14.64 12.44 -17.47
C ASP A 545 14.33 13.46 -16.36
N ASN A 546 15.20 13.57 -15.36
CA ASN A 546 14.92 14.49 -14.24
C ASN A 546 14.96 15.98 -14.63
N VAL A 547 15.63 16.35 -15.73
CA VAL A 547 15.62 17.72 -16.25
C VAL A 547 14.27 18.02 -16.91
N GLU A 548 13.76 17.05 -17.66
CA GLU A 548 12.45 17.15 -18.30
C GLU A 548 11.31 17.14 -17.27
N VAL A 549 11.42 16.34 -16.20
CA VAL A 549 10.47 16.37 -15.09
C VAL A 549 10.52 17.72 -14.35
N GLU A 550 11.70 18.30 -14.11
CA GLU A 550 11.80 19.64 -13.53
C GLU A 550 11.13 20.69 -14.42
N ALA A 551 11.36 20.65 -15.73
CA ALA A 551 10.70 21.57 -16.67
C ALA A 551 9.18 21.36 -16.72
N PHE A 552 8.71 20.11 -16.52
CA PHE A 552 7.29 19.80 -16.38
C PHE A 552 6.70 20.39 -15.08
N ASN A 553 7.42 20.31 -13.96
CA ASN A 553 7.04 20.95 -12.70
C ASN A 553 7.00 22.48 -12.81
N GLU A 554 8.03 23.09 -13.43
CA GLU A 554 8.08 24.54 -13.61
C GLU A 554 6.85 25.07 -14.36
N ARG A 555 6.33 24.32 -15.35
CA ARG A 555 5.09 24.68 -16.05
C ARG A 555 3.86 24.65 -15.14
N TYR A 556 3.76 23.66 -14.26
CA TYR A 556 2.71 23.57 -13.25
C TYR A 556 2.82 24.72 -12.24
N GLU A 557 4.00 24.96 -11.70
CA GLU A 557 4.29 26.03 -10.73
C GLU A 557 4.07 27.42 -11.32
N THR A 558 4.29 27.60 -12.62
CA THR A 558 3.98 28.87 -13.31
C THR A 558 2.49 29.24 -13.19
N VAL A 559 1.60 28.25 -12.98
CA VAL A 559 0.18 28.49 -12.73
C VAL A 559 -0.12 28.68 -11.24
N VAL A 560 0.25 27.70 -10.41
CA VAL A 560 -0.24 27.58 -9.02
C VAL A 560 0.83 27.82 -7.93
N GLY A 561 2.11 27.95 -8.31
CA GLY A 561 3.21 28.14 -7.36
C GLY A 561 3.24 29.53 -6.73
N GLU A 562 4.15 29.73 -5.76
CA GLU A 562 4.28 30.98 -4.99
C GLU A 562 4.56 32.21 -5.86
N ASP A 563 5.33 32.05 -6.95
CA ASP A 563 5.59 33.09 -7.95
C ASP A 563 4.72 32.92 -9.22
N GLY A 564 3.69 32.07 -9.15
CA GLY A 564 2.81 31.72 -10.24
C GLY A 564 1.79 32.80 -10.60
N TYR A 565 1.06 32.58 -11.69
CA TYR A 565 0.05 33.50 -12.19
C TYR A 565 -1.09 33.74 -11.20
N LEU A 566 -1.55 32.70 -10.50
CA LEU A 566 -2.62 32.83 -9.51
C LEU A 566 -2.21 33.71 -8.33
N GLU A 567 -0.97 33.55 -7.83
CA GLU A 567 -0.48 34.38 -6.73
C GLU A 567 -0.23 35.82 -7.19
N THR A 568 0.34 36.00 -8.40
CA THR A 568 0.50 37.33 -9.01
C THR A 568 -0.82 38.10 -9.07
N LEU A 569 -1.92 37.46 -9.52
CA LEU A 569 -3.24 38.07 -9.53
C LEU A 569 -3.71 38.46 -8.12
N THR A 570 -3.47 37.61 -7.13
CA THR A 570 -3.82 37.90 -5.73
C THR A 570 -3.06 39.11 -5.20
N GLU A 571 -1.76 39.19 -5.43
CA GLU A 571 -0.90 40.30 -4.99
C GLU A 571 -1.30 41.65 -5.65
N GLU A 572 -1.76 41.60 -6.90
CA GLU A 572 -2.27 42.77 -7.62
C GLU A 572 -3.68 43.22 -7.18
N GLY A 573 -4.30 42.48 -6.26
CA GLY A 573 -5.62 42.77 -5.71
C GLY A 573 -6.79 42.15 -6.48
N ASN A 574 -6.52 41.20 -7.39
CA ASN A 574 -7.51 40.48 -8.19
C ASN A 574 -7.85 39.11 -7.59
N SER A 575 -7.94 39.00 -6.26
CA SER A 575 -8.11 37.72 -5.55
C SER A 575 -9.36 36.94 -5.99
N LYS A 576 -10.47 37.64 -6.30
CA LYS A 576 -11.70 37.00 -6.80
C LYS A 576 -11.50 36.33 -8.16
N LEU A 577 -10.79 37.00 -9.06
CA LEU A 577 -10.43 36.45 -10.36
C LEU A 577 -9.45 35.29 -10.21
N SER A 578 -8.47 35.42 -9.30
CA SER A 578 -7.55 34.32 -8.96
C SER A 578 -8.31 33.07 -8.49
N SER A 579 -9.26 33.21 -7.56
CA SER A 579 -10.11 32.09 -7.11
C SER A 579 -10.94 31.48 -8.24
N ALA A 580 -11.52 32.28 -9.13
CA ALA A 580 -12.27 31.79 -10.29
C ALA A 580 -11.38 31.02 -11.28
N ILE A 581 -10.16 31.51 -11.54
CA ILE A 581 -9.19 30.83 -12.39
C ILE A 581 -8.66 29.57 -11.73
N ARG A 582 -8.49 29.55 -10.40
CA ARG A 582 -8.14 28.34 -9.66
C ARG A 582 -9.20 27.26 -9.82
N TYR A 583 -10.49 27.61 -9.69
CA TYR A 583 -11.58 26.67 -9.97
C TYR A 583 -11.46 26.09 -11.39
N PHE A 584 -11.28 26.94 -12.40
CA PHE A 584 -11.08 26.47 -13.78
C PHE A 584 -9.84 25.56 -13.94
N PHE A 585 -8.74 25.86 -13.25
CA PHE A 585 -7.54 25.03 -13.30
C PHE A 585 -7.81 23.61 -12.81
N TYR A 586 -8.48 23.45 -11.66
CA TYR A 586 -8.74 22.15 -11.04
C TYR A 586 -9.86 21.37 -11.74
N THR A 587 -10.90 22.04 -12.24
CA THR A 587 -12.10 21.37 -12.76
C THR A 587 -12.19 21.37 -14.28
N GLY A 588 -11.51 22.30 -14.96
CA GLY A 588 -11.70 22.59 -16.38
C GLY A 588 -13.05 23.26 -16.68
N GLU A 589 -13.82 23.65 -15.66
CA GLU A 589 -15.16 24.18 -15.78
C GLU A 589 -15.22 25.69 -15.46
N SER A 590 -16.23 26.36 -16.00
CA SER A 590 -16.48 27.79 -15.76
C SER A 590 -17.88 28.09 -15.20
N ASP A 591 -18.77 27.11 -15.22
CA ASP A 591 -20.20 27.34 -15.04
C ASP A 591 -20.54 27.76 -13.61
N GLN A 592 -19.89 27.17 -12.59
CA GLN A 592 -20.17 27.48 -11.18
C GLN A 592 -20.01 28.97 -10.85
N VAL A 593 -19.04 29.66 -11.46
CA VAL A 593 -18.84 31.12 -11.28
C VAL A 593 -20.08 31.90 -11.73
N PHE A 594 -20.67 31.53 -12.86
CA PHE A 594 -21.84 32.21 -13.40
C PHE A 594 -23.13 31.76 -12.71
N GLU A 595 -23.23 30.50 -12.30
CA GLU A 595 -24.35 29.99 -11.51
C GLU A 595 -24.48 30.72 -10.17
N ASN A 596 -23.37 30.98 -9.47
CA ASN A 596 -23.39 31.77 -8.23
C ASN A 596 -23.89 33.21 -8.46
N ILE A 597 -23.54 33.81 -9.61
CA ILE A 597 -24.04 35.14 -10.00
C ILE A 597 -25.56 35.09 -10.26
N GLU A 598 -26.03 34.11 -11.02
CA GLU A 598 -27.46 33.91 -11.31
C GLU A 598 -28.26 33.64 -10.01
N GLU A 599 -27.71 32.86 -9.08
CA GLU A 599 -28.29 32.62 -7.77
C GLU A 599 -28.45 33.95 -7.01
N ALA A 600 -27.41 34.78 -6.91
CA ALA A 600 -27.49 36.08 -6.26
C ALA A 600 -28.52 37.03 -6.93
N GLU A 601 -28.62 37.00 -8.27
CA GLU A 601 -29.65 37.75 -8.99
C GLU A 601 -31.07 37.29 -8.67
N SER A 602 -31.27 35.97 -8.47
CA SER A 602 -32.56 35.41 -8.05
C SER A 602 -33.00 35.95 -6.68
N PHE A 603 -32.04 36.28 -5.80
CA PHE A 603 -32.25 36.98 -4.53
C PHE A 603 -32.30 38.51 -4.64
N GLY A 604 -32.42 39.04 -5.86
CA GLY A 604 -32.57 40.47 -6.14
C GLY A 604 -31.27 41.29 -6.04
N LYS A 605 -30.10 40.63 -6.04
CA LYS A 605 -28.82 41.32 -6.24
C LYS A 605 -28.63 41.68 -7.71
N ARG A 606 -27.63 42.51 -7.99
CA ARG A 606 -27.20 42.80 -9.37
C ARG A 606 -26.25 41.71 -9.83
N ASN A 607 -26.19 41.40 -11.12
CA ASN A 607 -25.15 40.55 -11.71
C ASN A 607 -23.71 40.97 -11.33
N THR A 608 -23.48 42.24 -10.99
CA THR A 608 -22.16 42.73 -10.56
C THR A 608 -21.90 42.65 -9.05
N TYR A 609 -22.77 41.97 -8.29
CA TYR A 609 -22.70 41.96 -6.82
C TYR A 609 -21.52 41.14 -6.30
N LEU A 610 -21.29 39.96 -6.88
CA LEU A 610 -20.20 39.05 -6.52
C LEU A 610 -18.90 39.44 -7.24
N TYR A 611 -18.99 39.60 -8.56
CA TYR A 611 -17.89 39.98 -9.45
C TYR A 611 -18.27 41.20 -10.28
N SER A 612 -17.36 42.16 -10.45
CA SER A 612 -17.53 43.31 -11.34
C SER A 612 -17.66 42.89 -12.81
N GLU A 613 -18.14 43.81 -13.69
CA GLU A 613 -18.19 43.54 -15.13
C GLU A 613 -16.80 43.26 -15.72
N GLU A 614 -15.77 43.90 -15.19
CA GLU A 614 -14.37 43.74 -15.61
C GLU A 614 -13.84 42.35 -15.22
N GLU A 615 -14.07 41.91 -13.98
CA GLU A 615 -13.68 40.57 -13.52
C GLU A 615 -14.41 39.46 -14.31
N GLN A 616 -15.72 39.62 -14.55
CA GLN A 616 -16.48 38.67 -15.36
C GLN A 616 -15.98 38.61 -16.81
N ALA A 617 -15.61 39.75 -17.40
CA ALA A 617 -15.06 39.80 -18.75
C ALA A 617 -13.65 39.19 -18.81
N ALA A 618 -12.81 39.47 -17.81
CA ALA A 618 -11.46 38.92 -17.70
C ALA A 618 -11.50 37.39 -17.53
N PHE A 619 -12.38 36.87 -16.67
CA PHE A 619 -12.55 35.43 -16.50
C PHE A 619 -13.05 34.75 -17.78
N ARG A 620 -14.04 35.31 -18.48
CA ARG A 620 -14.47 34.78 -19.80
C ARG A 620 -13.34 34.80 -20.81
N ALA A 621 -12.60 35.91 -20.90
CA ALA A 621 -11.46 36.00 -21.80
C ALA A 621 -10.40 34.94 -21.46
N PHE A 622 -10.19 34.66 -20.16
CA PHE A 622 -9.28 33.62 -19.70
C PHE A 622 -9.74 32.22 -20.12
N VAL A 623 -11.01 31.86 -19.91
CA VAL A 623 -11.54 30.55 -20.30
C VAL A 623 -11.61 30.38 -21.82
N ASP A 624 -11.89 31.46 -22.57
CA ASP A 624 -11.99 31.45 -24.02
C ASP A 624 -10.61 31.46 -24.74
N GLY A 625 -9.49 31.51 -24.01
CA GLY A 625 -8.14 31.56 -24.60
C GLY A 625 -7.77 32.92 -25.21
N THR A 626 -8.44 34.00 -24.79
CA THR A 626 -8.32 35.35 -25.39
C THR A 626 -7.83 36.42 -24.42
N SER A 627 -7.49 36.05 -23.18
CA SER A 627 -6.97 37.00 -22.18
C SER A 627 -5.60 37.53 -22.60
N GLU A 628 -5.48 38.84 -22.82
CA GLU A 628 -4.21 39.49 -23.17
C GLU A 628 -3.16 39.32 -22.07
N ASP A 629 -3.57 39.38 -20.80
CA ASP A 629 -2.67 39.23 -19.65
C ASP A 629 -2.16 37.79 -19.54
N ALA A 630 -3.03 36.79 -19.70
CA ALA A 630 -2.63 35.39 -19.69
C ALA A 630 -1.74 35.06 -20.91
N ILE A 631 -2.04 35.60 -22.09
CA ILE A 631 -1.19 35.45 -23.27
C ILE A 631 0.18 36.10 -23.06
N ALA A 632 0.24 37.25 -22.39
CA ALA A 632 1.50 37.89 -22.06
C ALA A 632 2.32 37.08 -21.05
N PHE A 633 1.65 36.39 -20.12
CA PHE A 633 2.30 35.59 -19.07
C PHE A 633 2.76 34.21 -19.57
N PHE A 634 1.85 33.45 -20.21
CA PHE A 634 2.06 32.05 -20.59
C PHE A 634 2.31 31.84 -22.10
N GLY A 635 1.93 32.80 -22.94
CA GLY A 635 1.98 32.68 -24.41
C GLY A 635 0.61 32.41 -25.07
N GLU A 636 0.58 32.37 -26.41
CA GLU A 636 -0.67 32.32 -27.20
C GLU A 636 -1.54 31.08 -26.96
N ASN A 637 -0.96 29.94 -26.54
CA ASN A 637 -1.66 28.67 -26.33
C ASN A 637 -1.72 28.27 -24.84
N TYR A 638 -1.91 29.23 -23.94
CA TYR A 638 -1.84 28.98 -22.50
C TYR A 638 -2.85 27.96 -21.97
N LEU A 639 -3.96 27.73 -22.68
CA LEU A 639 -4.94 26.68 -22.33
C LEU A 639 -4.34 25.27 -22.30
N ASP A 640 -3.24 25.03 -23.02
CA ASP A 640 -2.48 23.76 -22.97
C ASP A 640 -1.61 23.63 -21.70
N THR A 641 -1.74 24.58 -20.76
CA THR A 641 -0.92 24.69 -19.54
C THR A 641 -1.78 25.00 -18.31
N VAL A 642 -2.91 25.73 -18.46
CA VAL A 642 -3.76 26.18 -17.34
C VAL A 642 -4.90 25.23 -16.99
N SER A 643 -4.66 23.92 -17.10
CA SER A 643 -5.57 22.88 -16.63
C SER A 643 -4.79 21.79 -15.91
N LEU A 644 -5.26 21.38 -14.73
CA LEU A 644 -4.68 20.29 -13.95
C LEU A 644 -4.58 19.00 -14.76
N GLY A 645 -5.58 18.72 -15.62
CA GLY A 645 -5.60 17.56 -16.51
C GLY A 645 -4.43 17.49 -17.51
N THR A 646 -3.70 18.59 -17.71
CA THR A 646 -2.43 18.60 -18.45
C THR A 646 -1.33 17.83 -17.72
N TYR A 647 -1.38 17.82 -16.38
CA TYR A 647 -0.33 17.30 -15.51
C TYR A 647 -0.73 16.03 -14.79
N ALA A 648 -1.93 16.02 -14.20
CA ALA A 648 -2.46 14.94 -13.40
C ALA A 648 -3.94 14.73 -13.71
N ASN A 649 -4.36 13.47 -13.85
CA ASN A 649 -5.73 13.12 -14.21
C ASN A 649 -6.34 12.13 -13.22
N LEU A 650 -7.56 12.43 -12.75
CA LEU A 650 -8.40 11.46 -12.05
C LEU A 650 -8.66 10.25 -12.96
N LEU A 651 -8.38 9.06 -12.43
CA LEU A 651 -8.66 7.79 -13.08
C LEU A 651 -9.71 7.02 -12.27
N GLY A 652 -10.78 6.57 -12.93
CA GLY A 652 -11.89 5.90 -12.24
C GLY A 652 -13.09 6.82 -12.04
N VAL A 653 -13.90 6.53 -11.03
CA VAL A 653 -15.20 7.19 -10.84
C VAL A 653 -15.37 7.58 -9.38
N MET A 654 -15.72 8.83 -9.12
CA MET A 654 -16.12 9.28 -7.77
C MET A 654 -17.52 8.78 -7.42
N THR A 655 -17.78 8.56 -6.14
CA THR A 655 -19.16 8.34 -5.66
C THR A 655 -20.01 9.59 -5.92
N GLU A 656 -21.34 9.43 -5.99
CA GLU A 656 -22.27 10.57 -6.12
C GLU A 656 -22.09 11.53 -4.94
N ASP A 657 -22.02 10.99 -3.71
CA ASP A 657 -21.80 11.78 -2.50
C ASP A 657 -20.49 12.58 -2.54
N ASP A 658 -19.36 11.98 -2.94
CA ASP A 658 -18.08 12.71 -3.03
C ASP A 658 -18.09 13.75 -4.15
N THR A 659 -18.79 13.48 -5.25
CA THR A 659 -18.97 14.43 -6.35
C THR A 659 -19.76 15.65 -5.89
N ASP A 660 -20.88 15.42 -5.19
CA ASP A 660 -21.73 16.47 -4.63
C ASP A 660 -20.96 17.30 -3.59
N LEU A 661 -20.21 16.65 -2.70
CA LEU A 661 -19.38 17.34 -1.71
C LEU A 661 -18.27 18.19 -2.35
N LEU A 662 -17.64 17.69 -3.42
CA LEU A 662 -16.62 18.45 -4.15
C LEU A 662 -17.24 19.63 -4.91
N ALA A 663 -18.43 19.46 -5.50
CA ALA A 663 -19.18 20.55 -6.12
C ALA A 663 -19.58 21.62 -5.08
N ASP A 664 -20.08 21.21 -3.92
CA ASP A 664 -20.40 22.09 -2.80
C ASP A 664 -19.16 22.84 -2.30
N TYR A 665 -18.00 22.18 -2.23
CA TYR A 665 -16.74 22.85 -1.91
C TYR A 665 -16.47 23.99 -2.89
N TRP A 666 -16.48 23.73 -4.20
CA TRP A 666 -16.20 24.77 -5.20
C TRP A 666 -17.24 25.88 -5.21
N GLN A 667 -18.51 25.54 -5.03
CA GLN A 667 -19.59 26.52 -4.90
C GLN A 667 -19.33 27.50 -3.74
N ASN A 668 -18.79 27.01 -2.62
CA ASN A 668 -18.50 27.82 -1.42
C ASN A 668 -17.10 28.47 -1.43
N TYR A 669 -16.15 27.89 -2.16
CA TYR A 669 -14.82 28.46 -2.38
C TYR A 669 -14.89 29.74 -3.22
N LEU A 670 -15.78 29.77 -4.21
CA LEU A 670 -16.06 30.93 -5.05
C LEU A 670 -16.92 31.96 -4.32
N GLU A 671 -16.91 33.21 -4.80
CA GLU A 671 -17.82 34.23 -4.29
C GLU A 671 -19.28 33.77 -4.39
N ARG A 672 -20.00 33.85 -3.27
CA ARG A 672 -21.38 33.38 -3.14
C ARG A 672 -22.19 34.36 -2.30
N TYR A 673 -23.47 34.51 -2.65
CA TYR A 673 -24.42 35.21 -1.78
C TYR A 673 -25.10 34.22 -0.84
N THR A 674 -24.99 34.46 0.46
CA THR A 674 -25.78 33.77 1.49
C THR A 674 -26.77 34.76 2.11
N GLU A 675 -28.05 34.38 2.22
CA GLU A 675 -29.00 35.18 2.99
C GLU A 675 -28.61 35.13 4.48
N GLU A 676 -28.59 36.26 5.17
CA GLU A 676 -28.52 36.27 6.63
C GLU A 676 -29.74 35.53 7.18
N THR A 677 -29.53 34.29 7.68
CA THR A 677 -30.49 33.68 8.58
C THR A 677 -30.54 34.54 9.83
N ALA A 678 -31.67 35.22 10.04
CA ALA A 678 -31.92 36.02 11.22
C ALA A 678 -31.94 35.12 12.47
N GLU A 679 -30.78 34.85 13.07
CA GLU A 679 -30.71 34.30 14.42
C GLU A 679 -30.46 35.43 15.43
N GLU A 680 -31.54 35.88 16.07
CA GLU A 680 -31.68 36.05 17.54
C GLU A 680 -32.95 36.86 17.88
N ALA A 681 -34.11 36.24 17.69
CA ALA A 681 -35.27 36.47 18.56
C ALA A 681 -36.09 35.17 18.57
N GLY A 682 -35.86 34.33 19.59
CA GLY A 682 -36.33 32.95 19.67
C GLY A 682 -37.75 32.71 19.16
N LEU A 683 -37.87 31.81 18.19
CA LEU A 683 -39.15 31.28 17.69
C LEU A 683 -39.44 29.89 18.31
N PRO A 684 -40.72 29.56 18.61
CA PRO A 684 -41.07 28.31 19.29
C PRO A 684 -40.90 27.07 18.40
N GLY A 685 -40.59 25.92 19.02
CA GLY A 685 -40.16 24.66 18.38
C GLY A 685 -41.03 24.05 17.27
N TRP A 686 -42.24 24.53 17.01
CA TRP A 686 -43.02 24.12 15.83
C TRP A 686 -42.59 24.82 14.53
N ALA A 687 -41.84 25.92 14.62
CA ALA A 687 -41.27 26.64 13.48
C ALA A 687 -40.05 25.91 12.88
N TRP A 688 -39.29 25.18 13.70
CA TRP A 688 -38.18 24.33 13.25
C TRP A 688 -38.64 23.16 12.36
N ALA A 689 -39.84 22.62 12.60
CA ALA A 689 -40.42 21.58 11.76
C ALA A 689 -40.86 22.08 10.35
N LEU A 690 -41.03 23.39 10.16
CA LEU A 690 -41.34 23.99 8.86
C LEU A 690 -40.09 24.47 8.11
N ILE A 691 -39.04 24.87 8.83
CA ILE A 691 -37.73 25.22 8.27
C ILE A 691 -36.95 23.95 7.85
N GLY A 692 -37.04 22.88 8.64
CA GLY A 692 -36.48 21.57 8.27
C GLY A 692 -37.11 20.95 7.01
N VAL A 693 -38.33 21.33 6.65
CA VAL A 693 -38.99 20.92 5.40
C VAL A 693 -38.66 21.87 4.23
N ALA A 694 -38.33 23.13 4.49
CA ALA A 694 -37.94 24.08 3.45
C ALA A 694 -36.49 23.85 2.96
N ILE A 695 -35.57 23.50 3.86
CA ILE A 695 -34.18 23.15 3.49
C ILE A 695 -34.15 21.81 2.73
N ALA A 696 -34.98 20.84 3.12
CA ALA A 696 -35.13 19.58 2.40
C ALA A 696 -35.75 19.74 0.99
N VAL A 697 -36.52 20.79 0.71
CA VAL A 697 -37.20 20.99 -0.59
C VAL A 697 -36.39 21.86 -1.56
N VAL A 698 -35.46 22.71 -1.08
CA VAL A 698 -34.61 23.51 -1.97
C VAL A 698 -33.35 22.76 -2.40
N VAL A 699 -32.77 21.91 -1.54
CA VAL A 699 -31.62 21.06 -1.91
C VAL A 699 -32.03 19.94 -2.89
N LEU A 700 -33.27 19.44 -2.84
CA LEU A 700 -33.79 18.46 -3.81
C LEU A 700 -34.36 19.09 -5.11
N GLY A 701 -34.45 20.43 -5.18
CA GLY A 701 -35.19 21.13 -6.25
C GLY A 701 -34.38 21.43 -7.52
N ALA A 702 -33.06 21.61 -7.41
CA ALA A 702 -32.21 21.98 -8.54
C ALA A 702 -31.71 20.74 -9.32
N GLY A 703 -31.28 19.69 -8.62
CA GLY A 703 -30.84 18.43 -9.24
C GLY A 703 -31.95 17.70 -10.02
N LEU A 704 -33.19 17.74 -9.54
CA LEU A 704 -34.30 17.06 -10.21
C LEU A 704 -34.73 17.74 -11.52
N ALA A 705 -34.52 19.05 -11.67
CA ALA A 705 -34.90 19.78 -12.88
C ALA A 705 -33.98 19.45 -14.06
N VAL A 706 -32.68 19.29 -13.81
CA VAL A 706 -31.68 18.88 -14.83
C VAL A 706 -31.91 17.43 -15.25
N VAL A 707 -32.16 16.53 -14.30
CA VAL A 707 -32.48 15.11 -14.56
C VAL A 707 -33.82 14.95 -15.31
N LEU A 708 -34.85 15.73 -14.97
CA LEU A 708 -36.13 15.71 -15.68
C LEU A 708 -36.03 16.29 -17.10
N VAL A 709 -35.19 17.30 -17.34
CA VAL A 709 -34.96 17.85 -18.68
C VAL A 709 -34.14 16.89 -19.56
N ILE A 710 -33.17 16.16 -18.99
CA ILE A 710 -32.41 15.12 -19.69
C ILE A 710 -33.28 13.89 -20.00
N LEU A 711 -34.14 13.46 -19.06
CA LEU A 711 -35.08 12.35 -19.27
C LEU A 711 -36.22 12.71 -20.25
N HIS A 712 -36.67 13.97 -20.27
CA HIS A 712 -37.70 14.42 -21.22
C HIS A 712 -37.17 14.54 -22.66
N LYS A 713 -35.86 14.79 -22.85
CA LYS A 713 -35.21 14.72 -24.16
C LYS A 713 -35.02 13.28 -24.67
N ARG A 714 -34.79 12.31 -23.79
CA ARG A 714 -34.62 10.88 -24.17
C ARG A 714 -35.92 10.11 -24.43
N LYS A 715 -37.07 10.56 -23.94
CA LYS A 715 -38.37 9.86 -24.11
C LYS A 715 -39.13 10.16 -25.41
N LYS A 716 -38.63 11.03 -26.29
CA LYS A 716 -39.33 11.37 -27.55
C LYS A 716 -39.25 10.29 -28.64
N ASP A 717 -38.46 9.23 -28.45
CA ASP A 717 -38.22 8.19 -29.47
C ASP A 717 -38.69 6.77 -29.12
N ALA A 718 -39.55 6.56 -28.10
CA ALA A 718 -40.06 5.23 -27.76
C ALA A 718 -41.56 5.07 -28.04
N GLN A 719 -41.91 4.11 -28.91
CA GLN A 719 -43.27 3.72 -29.31
C GLN A 719 -44.17 3.28 -28.13
N GLU A 720 -45.44 3.68 -28.19
CA GLU A 720 -46.53 3.31 -27.27
C GLU A 720 -46.72 1.80 -27.10
N LYS A 721 -46.93 1.36 -25.85
CA LYS A 721 -47.50 0.04 -25.48
C LYS A 721 -48.69 0.22 -24.52
N PRO A 722 -49.69 -0.69 -24.55
CA PRO A 722 -51.06 -0.42 -24.10
C PRO A 722 -51.31 -0.58 -22.59
N GLU A 723 -52.36 0.11 -22.12
CA GLU A 723 -52.85 0.23 -20.74
C GLU A 723 -53.21 -1.12 -20.07
N LEU A 724 -52.88 -1.23 -18.77
CA LEU A 724 -53.31 -2.30 -17.88
C LEU A 724 -54.26 -1.75 -16.78
N MET A 725 -55.14 -2.65 -16.35
CA MET A 725 -56.42 -2.50 -15.65
C MET A 725 -56.33 -1.92 -14.22
N GLU A 726 -57.22 -0.98 -13.90
CA GLU A 726 -57.37 -0.34 -12.58
C GLU A 726 -58.26 -1.20 -11.65
N VAL A 727 -57.87 -1.37 -10.38
CA VAL A 727 -58.68 -2.02 -9.33
C VAL A 727 -58.91 -1.04 -8.18
N ASP A 728 -60.18 -0.72 -8.00
CA ASP A 728 -60.79 0.13 -6.99
C ASP A 728 -60.92 -0.61 -5.64
N THR A 729 -60.48 0.03 -4.56
CA THR A 729 -60.94 -0.28 -3.19
C THR A 729 -61.04 0.99 -2.35
N THR A 730 -62.23 1.58 -2.32
CA THR A 730 -62.65 2.52 -1.26
C THR A 730 -63.86 1.94 -0.52
N ASP A 731 -63.92 2.24 0.77
CA ASP A 731 -65.01 2.07 1.76
C ASP A 731 -65.21 0.69 2.43
N ASP A 732 -64.93 0.66 3.74
CA ASP A 732 -65.97 0.47 4.78
C ASP A 732 -65.44 0.90 6.17
N GLU A 733 -66.26 1.70 6.85
CA GLU A 733 -66.08 2.30 8.19
C GLU A 733 -66.41 1.34 9.36
N ASP A 734 -65.97 1.78 10.56
CA ASP A 734 -66.52 1.56 11.92
C ASP A 734 -66.45 0.18 12.60
N VAL A 735 -65.76 0.10 13.75
CA VAL A 735 -66.34 -0.23 15.08
C VAL A 735 -65.37 0.19 16.20
N ASP A 736 -65.98 0.73 17.25
CA ASP A 736 -65.47 1.64 18.28
C ASP A 736 -65.37 1.01 19.71
N VAL A 737 -64.66 1.73 20.58
CA VAL A 737 -64.74 1.91 22.05
C VAL A 737 -64.68 0.76 23.08
N TYR A 738 -63.71 0.93 24.00
CA TYR A 738 -63.67 0.71 25.45
C TYR A 738 -64.34 -0.53 26.09
N ALA A 739 -63.50 -1.32 26.79
CA ALA A 739 -63.83 -1.77 28.16
C ALA A 739 -62.56 -1.99 28.99
N MET A 740 -62.36 -1.09 29.96
CA MET A 740 -61.44 -1.27 31.10
C MET A 740 -61.91 -2.42 32.00
N ASN A 741 -60.97 -3.14 32.65
CA ASN A 741 -60.95 -3.15 34.11
C ASN A 741 -59.60 -3.57 34.72
N ASP A 742 -59.29 -2.84 35.79
CA ASP A 742 -58.09 -2.75 36.62
C ASP A 742 -57.54 -4.04 37.26
N SER A 743 -56.21 -4.03 37.50
CA SER A 743 -55.59 -4.27 38.82
C SER A 743 -54.10 -3.88 38.84
N THR A 744 -53.79 -2.66 39.30
CA THR A 744 -52.46 -2.17 39.79
C THR A 744 -52.34 -2.46 41.30
N PRO A 745 -51.18 -2.36 42.01
CA PRO A 745 -49.89 -1.77 41.61
C PRO A 745 -48.58 -2.46 42.13
N ALA A 746 -47.45 -2.13 41.50
CA ALA A 746 -46.20 -1.68 42.17
C ALA A 746 -45.22 -1.07 41.14
N VAL A 747 -44.80 0.17 41.40
CA VAL A 747 -43.79 1.06 40.74
C VAL A 747 -42.90 1.52 41.92
N PRO A 748 -41.58 1.85 41.84
CA PRO A 748 -40.90 2.69 40.82
C PRO A 748 -39.53 2.17 40.28
N ALA A 749 -39.19 2.47 39.02
CA ALA A 749 -38.43 3.63 38.49
C ALA A 749 -36.90 3.52 38.82
N THR A 750 -35.93 3.70 37.93
CA THR A 750 -35.72 4.52 36.72
C THR A 750 -34.51 3.95 35.98
N VAL A 751 -34.45 3.98 34.64
CA VAL A 751 -33.18 3.98 33.89
C VAL A 751 -33.19 5.19 32.99
N ALA A 752 -32.18 6.02 33.19
CA ALA A 752 -31.88 7.22 32.44
C ALA A 752 -31.11 6.83 31.16
N GLU A 753 -31.27 7.63 30.11
CA GLU A 753 -30.27 7.76 29.05
C GLU A 753 -28.93 8.23 29.63
N PRO A 754 -27.83 7.99 28.90
CA PRO A 754 -27.09 9.14 28.41
C PRO A 754 -26.50 9.00 27.00
N ASP A 755 -26.67 10.08 26.24
CA ASP A 755 -25.69 10.91 25.51
C ASP A 755 -24.51 10.33 24.71
N GLU A 756 -24.41 10.94 23.53
CA GLU A 756 -23.33 11.04 22.55
C GLU A 756 -21.94 11.32 23.16
N ALA A 757 -20.91 10.80 22.50
CA ALA A 757 -19.54 11.28 22.63
C ALA A 757 -18.88 11.32 21.25
N ALA A 758 -18.42 12.53 20.90
CA ALA A 758 -17.53 12.84 19.79
C ALA A 758 -16.10 12.37 20.10
N GLU A 759 -15.36 11.97 19.07
CA GLU A 759 -13.92 11.69 19.13
C GLU A 759 -13.14 12.86 18.52
N GLU A 760 -12.15 13.32 19.27
CA GLU A 760 -10.98 14.10 18.84
C GLU A 760 -9.72 13.43 19.44
N PRO A 761 -8.51 13.71 18.90
CA PRO A 761 -7.44 12.74 18.72
C PRO A 761 -6.52 12.53 19.93
N ALA A 762 -5.80 11.41 19.90
CA ALA A 762 -4.89 10.97 20.96
C ALA A 762 -3.52 11.68 20.90
N GLU A 763 -3.14 12.29 22.03
CA GLU A 763 -1.76 12.69 22.35
C GLU A 763 -0.93 11.52 22.90
N GLU A 764 0.39 11.64 22.67
CA GLU A 764 1.51 10.79 23.09
C GLU A 764 1.47 10.29 24.54
N SER A 765 1.94 9.05 24.76
CA SER A 765 2.21 8.52 26.10
C SER A 765 3.71 8.44 26.39
N GLU A 766 4.17 9.31 27.29
CA GLU A 766 5.47 9.21 27.98
C GLU A 766 5.51 8.06 29.01
N ALA A 767 6.71 7.52 29.20
CA ALA A 767 7.05 6.44 30.13
C ALA A 767 6.93 6.84 31.63
N PRO A 768 6.73 5.88 32.56
CA PRO A 768 6.64 6.18 33.98
C PRO A 768 8.01 6.17 34.69
N ALA A 769 8.25 7.22 35.48
CA ALA A 769 9.37 7.36 36.42
C ALA A 769 9.06 6.69 37.77
N GLU A 770 10.03 5.94 38.31
CA GLU A 770 10.05 5.43 39.69
C GLU A 770 10.68 6.42 40.68
N GLU A 771 10.08 6.51 41.87
CA GLU A 771 10.38 7.41 42.98
C GLU A 771 11.78 7.24 43.59
N ALA A 772 12.37 8.38 43.97
CA ALA A 772 13.57 8.48 44.79
C ALA A 772 13.20 8.77 46.27
N GLU A 773 13.72 7.97 47.20
CA GLU A 773 13.84 8.31 48.63
C GLU A 773 15.26 8.78 48.95
N GLU A 774 15.37 9.98 49.55
CA GLU A 774 16.56 10.49 50.23
C GLU A 774 16.76 9.78 51.61
N PRO A 775 18.01 9.68 52.14
CA PRO A 775 18.43 10.71 53.10
C PRO A 775 19.95 11.03 53.22
N ALA A 776 20.19 12.31 53.50
CA ALA A 776 21.09 12.91 54.52
C ALA A 776 22.64 12.93 54.40
N GLU A 777 23.16 14.13 54.69
CA GLU A 777 24.54 14.64 54.77
C GLU A 777 25.54 13.83 55.64
N THR A 778 26.84 13.87 55.29
CA THR A 778 27.90 14.51 56.12
C THR A 778 29.32 14.44 55.50
N GLU A 779 29.97 15.62 55.50
CA GLU A 779 31.40 15.97 55.69
C GLU A 779 32.57 15.31 54.91
N ALA A 780 33.37 16.19 54.28
CA ALA A 780 34.73 15.97 53.73
C ALA A 780 35.78 15.75 54.87
N PRO A 781 37.04 15.30 54.61
CA PRO A 781 38.05 16.18 54.00
C PRO A 781 39.25 15.53 53.22
N ALA A 782 39.87 16.36 52.36
CA ALA A 782 41.31 16.63 52.18
C ALA A 782 42.34 15.62 51.58
N GLU A 783 43.04 16.14 50.57
CA GLU A 783 44.51 16.20 50.35
C GLU A 783 45.32 15.08 49.63
N THR A 784 45.64 15.36 48.34
CA THR A 784 46.99 15.48 47.68
C THR A 784 47.99 14.28 47.56
N PRO A 785 49.08 14.34 46.72
CA PRO A 785 49.19 13.63 45.42
C PRO A 785 50.51 12.79 45.27
N ALA A 786 50.86 12.47 44.00
CA ALA A 786 52.11 11.88 43.47
C ALA A 786 52.04 10.34 43.22
N GLU A 787 52.66 9.74 42.20
CA GLU A 787 53.96 10.05 41.59
C GLU A 787 54.16 9.24 40.28
N GLN A 788 54.81 9.87 39.29
CA GLN A 788 55.76 9.35 38.28
C GLN A 788 55.44 8.16 37.34
N SER A 789 55.53 8.48 36.04
CA SER A 789 56.03 7.60 34.96
C SER A 789 57.48 7.11 35.23
N PRO A 790 57.94 6.04 34.56
CA PRO A 790 58.77 6.30 33.38
C PRO A 790 58.60 5.33 32.20
N GLU A 791 58.84 5.91 31.02
CA GLU A 791 59.52 5.42 29.81
C GLU A 791 59.76 3.90 29.59
N THR A 792 59.21 3.42 28.46
CA THR A 792 59.80 2.61 27.34
C THR A 792 61.17 1.94 27.52
N PRO A 793 61.50 0.79 26.83
CA PRO A 793 61.41 0.71 25.36
C PRO A 793 61.20 -0.69 24.68
N SER A 794 60.78 -0.62 23.40
CA SER A 794 61.25 -1.34 22.19
C SER A 794 61.34 -2.88 22.11
N GLU A 795 60.91 -3.39 20.93
CA GLU A 795 61.23 -4.68 20.27
C GLU A 795 60.68 -5.93 21.00
N GLU A 796 59.90 -6.83 20.38
CA GLU A 796 59.93 -7.47 19.05
C GLU A 796 58.54 -7.59 18.41
#